data_AF-A0AB40A9H5-F1
#
_entry.id   AF-A0AB40A9H5-F1
#
_cell.length_a   1.000
_cell.length_b   1.000
_cell.length_c   1.000
_cell.angle_alpha   90.00
_cell.angle_beta   90.00
_cell.angle_gamma   90.00
#
_symmetry.space_group_name_H-M   'P 1'
#
loop_
_entity.id
_entity.type
_entity.pdbx_description
1 polymer ?
#
loop_
_entity_poly.entity_id
_entity_poly.type
_entity_poly.pdbx_seq_one_letter_code
_entity_poly.pdbx_strand_id
1 'polypeptide(L)'
;MHRIPLPLVPDPRPEASEYVTMSKVMCPRNLIECELFLKVLQKETDAVFHGFSESAQSCLNLSKECMRMKNPIVLKKTTQSLDEIICRAPSGTTAYVDAILARSVLYMKTNQHAIACNDLMFYESLDETLKTTEGTLVSQILLCISLYMNREYQASKDKLILLKDLIEKTPLSEKSEIGQFLCLITQYEERISQARRNVEFTEKVESKDLMPFKGFKLTRRIPFASQVCEYFEKYKEKPAGVFASDDIPKGEIVLVENPVLFQFSAPFLNCDLCGLHRKQLYTCDNCRFKTYCSKLCMESDAEVHQFECYGYKIGLIPMLEASILFRLFLRSGEYILPALVDFAMEGGVLNNPRDAWTFIQEHAQEEDKEYNLIGEFLATAPDYKLLTKEKYQEIVTTAFRLSVFIYNDHDLADKYFYLLALGKTDMINVMSAILLRLGAHVLLNSQRAELYYPKPGEGMNETHEEFAKCGALPISTDRISANAFSFYGVNAISDFVDCYNNIHDSVDEFESEIQEKSSKDSPMLKFADRLQSICIQKYEIDTVEDITTAKTLPTHQVDEIFDIFNTSKRCQLLTSFAKYFHQFIHQYFNKIENAFQVKTTFCATLKAFKQNCATENVKVFSLPNGKFLGVTAKNVDAGEEFVVCPDFLRHRDQNLLLDLAQCKDLNCSSNINREKSSLEKQASPEFLRHNSAFIFEINNKISAWKQSRQDVKLQLNLSILYGTYNSFLALHCAEKDEIRLMGVLKFSMFLAMNGFLQHASDNILNLVELIELDDIYFKDVQIYSQVFRVIKRIMEQYIDIMIDCPDVGPEYPKMVIASCSLILKRLQLHTEALIDNEEASSLYTEYSTYHYKWKTVLSSYLQMPPGLRNYLTDSKK
;
A
#
# COMPACT_ATOMS: atom_id res chain seq x y z
N MET A 1 -10.52 11.65 18.65
CA MET A 1 -11.13 12.98 18.94
C MET A 1 -12.45 13.19 18.18
N HIS A 2 -12.54 12.91 16.87
CA HIS A 2 -13.82 13.03 16.14
C HIS A 2 -14.92 12.05 16.63
N ARG A 3 -14.53 10.93 17.27
CA ARG A 3 -15.42 9.95 17.95
C ARG A 3 -16.07 10.44 19.25
N ILE A 4 -15.69 11.61 19.74
CA ILE A 4 -16.33 12.24 20.90
C ILE A 4 -17.30 13.28 20.30
N PRO A 5 -18.62 13.00 20.21
CA PRO A 5 -19.53 13.84 19.45
C PRO A 5 -19.63 15.23 20.05
N LEU A 6 -19.67 16.28 19.22
CA LEU A 6 -19.99 17.63 19.72
C LEU A 6 -21.46 17.67 20.15
N PRO A 7 -21.78 18.28 21.30
CA PRO A 7 -23.14 18.70 21.61
C PRO A 7 -23.69 19.61 20.49
N LEU A 8 -24.57 19.08 19.64
CA LEU A 8 -25.17 19.80 18.51
C LEU A 8 -26.56 20.34 18.88
N VAL A 9 -26.87 21.55 18.41
CA VAL A 9 -28.24 22.13 18.36
C VAL A 9 -28.79 21.84 16.96
N PRO A 10 -30.10 21.48 16.80
CA PRO A 10 -30.56 20.28 16.09
C PRO A 10 -29.91 20.01 14.72
N ASP A 11 -29.77 18.71 14.39
CA ASP A 11 -29.08 18.12 13.23
C ASP A 11 -28.70 19.12 12.12
N PRO A 12 -27.38 19.34 11.87
CA PRO A 12 -26.94 20.26 10.84
C PRO A 12 -27.47 19.79 9.48
N ARG A 13 -28.19 20.68 8.79
CA ARG A 13 -28.77 20.42 7.47
C ARG A 13 -27.66 20.55 6.42
N PRO A 14 -27.41 19.53 5.58
CA PRO A 14 -26.43 19.59 4.49
C PRO A 14 -26.65 20.76 3.51
N GLU A 15 -27.85 21.34 3.49
CA GLU A 15 -28.22 22.48 2.64
C GLU A 15 -27.85 23.86 3.23
N ALA A 16 -27.44 23.93 4.50
CA ALA A 16 -27.02 25.18 5.11
C ALA A 16 -25.59 25.55 4.70
N SER A 17 -25.28 26.84 4.56
CA SER A 17 -23.90 27.27 4.30
C SER A 17 -22.97 26.86 5.45
N GLU A 18 -21.70 26.66 5.13
CA GLU A 18 -20.68 26.19 6.09
C GLU A 18 -20.60 27.11 7.31
N TYR A 19 -20.64 28.43 7.08
CA TYR A 19 -20.68 29.43 8.14
C TYR A 19 -21.92 29.27 9.04
N VAL A 20 -23.11 29.04 8.47
CA VAL A 20 -24.35 28.86 9.26
C VAL A 20 -24.29 27.58 10.07
N THR A 21 -23.74 26.50 9.51
CA THR A 21 -23.48 25.25 10.23
C THR A 21 -22.54 25.49 11.40
N MET A 22 -21.40 26.15 11.17
CA MET A 22 -20.40 26.40 12.21
C MET A 22 -20.88 27.36 13.29
N SER A 23 -21.69 28.35 12.94
CA SER A 23 -22.33 29.26 13.90
C SER A 23 -23.26 28.52 14.88
N LYS A 24 -23.88 27.40 14.47
CA LYS A 24 -24.69 26.56 15.37
C LYS A 24 -23.84 25.66 16.27
N VAL A 25 -22.69 25.20 15.75
CA VAL A 25 -21.73 24.37 16.48
C VAL A 25 -21.00 25.19 17.54
N MET A 26 -20.74 26.47 17.24
CA MET A 26 -20.10 27.45 18.11
C MET A 26 -21.00 27.83 19.28
N CYS A 27 -20.94 27.02 20.34
CA CYS A 27 -21.55 27.33 21.63
C CYS A 27 -20.49 27.31 22.75
N PRO A 28 -20.71 28.02 23.87
CA PRO A 28 -19.75 28.09 24.97
C PRO A 28 -19.32 26.72 25.49
N ARG A 29 -20.24 25.74 25.55
CA ARG A 29 -19.92 24.37 25.98
C ARG A 29 -18.89 23.71 25.06
N ASN A 30 -19.10 23.77 23.74
CA ASN A 30 -18.23 23.12 22.77
C ASN A 30 -16.84 23.78 22.74
N LEU A 31 -16.78 25.11 22.82
CA LEU A 31 -15.52 25.84 22.86
C LEU A 31 -14.72 25.52 24.13
N ILE A 32 -15.34 25.63 25.31
CA ILE A 32 -14.68 25.33 26.60
C ILE A 32 -14.22 23.87 26.64
N GLU A 33 -15.06 22.93 26.20
CA GLU A 33 -14.69 21.51 26.18
C GLU A 33 -13.50 21.26 25.25
N CYS A 34 -13.48 21.85 24.05
CA CYS A 34 -12.36 21.68 23.13
C CYS A 34 -11.07 22.28 23.70
N GLU A 35 -11.12 23.46 24.32
CA GLU A 35 -9.95 24.06 24.99
C GLU A 35 -9.43 23.21 26.15
N LEU A 36 -10.33 22.61 26.94
CA LEU A 36 -9.95 21.67 27.99
C LEU A 36 -9.34 20.40 27.40
N PHE A 37 -9.86 19.91 26.27
CA PHE A 37 -9.28 18.75 25.59
C PHE A 37 -7.85 19.03 25.12
N LEU A 38 -7.57 20.21 24.55
CA LEU A 38 -6.20 20.58 24.15
C LEU A 38 -5.24 20.57 25.35
N LYS A 39 -5.66 21.14 26.49
CA LYS A 39 -4.87 21.12 27.73
C LYS A 39 -4.64 19.71 28.27
N VAL A 40 -5.65 18.84 28.20
CA VAL A 40 -5.51 17.43 28.60
C VAL A 40 -4.54 16.70 27.69
N LEU A 41 -4.69 16.83 26.37
CA LEU A 41 -3.79 16.23 25.39
C LEU A 41 -2.34 16.68 25.62
N GLN A 42 -2.12 17.98 25.78
CA GLN A 42 -0.79 18.53 26.07
C GLN A 42 -0.19 17.91 27.34
N LYS A 43 -0.93 17.97 28.46
CA LYS A 43 -0.44 17.50 29.76
C LYS A 43 -0.05 16.02 29.73
N GLU A 44 -0.90 15.17 29.16
CA GLU A 44 -0.63 13.72 29.12
C GLU A 44 0.48 13.38 28.12
N THR A 45 0.55 14.10 27.00
CA THR A 45 1.66 13.94 26.02
C THR A 45 3.00 14.27 26.67
N ASP A 46 3.11 15.43 27.32
CA ASP A 46 4.35 15.87 27.96
C ASP A 46 4.78 14.89 29.05
N ALA A 47 3.82 14.35 29.83
CA ALA A 47 4.10 13.33 30.84
C ALA A 47 4.64 12.01 30.22
N VAL A 48 4.01 11.52 29.14
CA VAL A 48 4.47 10.29 28.46
C VAL A 48 5.85 10.49 27.81
N PHE A 49 6.07 11.63 27.15
CA PHE A 49 7.34 11.91 26.49
C PHE A 49 8.48 12.08 27.49
N HIS A 50 8.20 12.67 28.66
CA HIS A 50 9.15 12.72 29.76
C HIS A 50 9.54 11.31 30.22
N GLY A 51 8.57 10.40 30.38
CA GLY A 51 8.84 8.99 30.72
C GLY A 51 9.69 8.26 29.68
N PHE A 52 9.51 8.55 28.39
CA PHE A 52 10.40 8.01 27.33
C PHE A 52 11.83 8.55 27.47
N SER A 53 11.98 9.84 27.80
CA SER A 53 13.30 10.44 28.02
C SER A 53 14.04 9.82 29.21
N GLU A 54 13.35 9.58 30.33
CA GLU A 54 13.95 9.00 31.54
C GLU A 54 14.36 7.54 31.35
N SER A 55 13.59 6.78 30.58
CA SER A 55 13.82 5.34 30.36
C SER A 55 14.83 5.03 29.25
N ALA A 56 15.04 5.95 28.29
CA ALA A 56 15.85 5.72 27.09
C ALA A 56 17.26 5.16 27.38
N GLN A 57 17.97 5.71 28.37
CA GLN A 57 19.33 5.27 28.69
C GLN A 57 19.35 3.86 29.29
N SER A 58 18.37 3.52 30.13
CA SER A 58 18.24 2.18 30.72
C SER A 58 17.95 1.13 29.65
N CYS A 59 17.01 1.44 28.75
CA CYS A 59 16.68 0.58 27.60
C CYS A 59 17.87 0.39 26.66
N LEU A 60 18.66 1.44 26.42
CA LEU A 60 19.87 1.37 25.61
C LEU A 60 20.92 0.46 26.26
N ASN A 61 21.15 0.59 27.56
CA ASN A 61 22.12 -0.25 28.28
C ASN A 61 21.75 -1.74 28.18
N LEU A 62 20.47 -2.07 28.41
CA LEU A 62 19.95 -3.43 28.24
C LEU A 62 20.13 -3.94 26.80
N SER A 63 19.83 -3.09 25.81
CA SER A 63 20.02 -3.41 24.40
C SER A 63 21.49 -3.73 24.07
N LYS A 64 22.44 -2.91 24.55
CA LYS A 64 23.88 -3.11 24.36
C LYS A 64 24.36 -4.44 24.99
N GLU A 65 23.83 -4.83 26.14
CA GLU A 65 24.11 -6.13 26.75
C GLU A 65 23.58 -7.29 25.88
N CYS A 66 22.34 -7.19 25.41
CA CYS A 66 21.72 -8.20 24.55
C CYS A 66 22.41 -8.34 23.18
N MET A 67 22.99 -7.28 22.62
CA MET A 67 23.74 -7.32 21.34
C MET A 67 24.98 -8.24 21.37
N ARG A 68 25.47 -8.61 22.55
CA ARG A 68 26.59 -9.56 22.71
C ARG A 68 26.12 -11.01 22.65
N MET A 69 24.81 -11.26 22.74
CA MET A 69 24.23 -12.60 22.67
C MET A 69 24.09 -13.07 21.21
N LYS A 70 24.34 -14.35 20.95
CA LYS A 70 24.20 -14.96 19.61
C LYS A 70 22.79 -15.48 19.31
N ASN A 71 21.80 -15.18 20.15
CA ASN A 71 20.44 -15.70 19.99
C ASN A 71 19.62 -14.83 19.01
N PRO A 72 19.11 -15.37 17.89
CA PRO A 72 18.37 -14.59 16.89
C PRO A 72 17.10 -13.92 17.41
N ILE A 73 16.37 -14.56 18.33
CA ILE A 73 15.15 -14.03 18.94
C ILE A 73 15.49 -12.82 19.82
N VAL A 74 16.56 -12.94 20.61
CA VAL A 74 17.06 -11.83 21.45
C VAL A 74 17.49 -10.67 20.55
N LEU A 75 18.27 -10.92 19.50
CA LEU A 75 18.72 -9.89 18.58
C LEU A 75 17.55 -9.18 17.87
N LYS A 76 16.50 -9.91 17.46
CA LYS A 76 15.28 -9.31 16.90
C LYS A 76 14.59 -8.37 17.90
N LYS A 77 14.44 -8.81 19.16
CA LYS A 77 13.89 -7.96 20.24
C LYS A 77 14.78 -6.75 20.53
N THR A 78 16.09 -6.93 20.46
CA THR A 78 17.06 -5.84 20.60
C THR A 78 16.91 -4.81 19.49
N THR A 79 16.75 -5.22 18.23
CA THR A 79 16.45 -4.30 17.12
C THR A 79 15.17 -3.52 17.39
N GLN A 80 14.10 -4.19 17.80
CA GLN A 80 12.81 -3.55 18.11
C GLN A 80 12.93 -2.53 19.25
N SER A 81 13.73 -2.84 20.28
CA SER A 81 13.99 -1.91 21.37
C SER A 81 14.80 -0.69 20.92
N LEU A 82 15.80 -0.89 20.06
CA LEU A 82 16.56 0.21 19.46
C LEU A 82 15.68 1.08 18.56
N ASP A 83 14.78 0.48 17.77
CA ASP A 83 13.79 1.20 16.96
C ASP A 83 12.88 2.04 17.84
N GLU A 84 12.44 1.51 18.98
CA GLU A 84 11.62 2.25 19.93
C GLU A 84 12.36 3.46 20.53
N ILE A 85 13.63 3.31 20.91
CA ILE A 85 14.46 4.43 21.38
C ILE A 85 14.59 5.49 20.28
N ILE A 86 14.91 5.09 19.05
CA ILE A 86 15.09 6.01 17.91
C ILE A 86 13.78 6.71 17.54
N CYS A 87 12.64 6.04 17.65
CA CYS A 87 11.35 6.65 17.33
C CYS A 87 10.81 7.55 18.45
N ARG A 88 11.15 7.30 19.72
CA ARG A 88 10.48 7.94 20.86
C ARG A 88 11.36 8.79 21.78
N ALA A 89 12.65 8.48 21.91
CA ALA A 89 13.55 9.22 22.80
C ALA A 89 13.94 10.57 22.19
N PRO A 90 14.19 11.62 22.99
CA PRO A 90 14.64 12.91 22.48
C PRO A 90 16.00 12.80 21.75
N SER A 91 16.13 13.44 20.59
CA SER A 91 17.30 13.37 19.71
C SER A 91 18.51 14.11 20.28
N GLY A 92 18.26 15.09 21.15
CA GLY A 92 19.28 15.79 21.93
C GLY A 92 19.89 14.97 23.07
N THR A 93 19.65 13.66 23.13
CA THR A 93 20.23 12.77 24.15
C THR A 93 21.29 11.86 23.56
N THR A 94 22.31 11.55 24.36
CA THR A 94 23.32 10.54 24.01
C THR A 94 22.68 9.18 23.76
N ALA A 95 21.61 8.84 24.48
CA ALA A 95 20.90 7.58 24.31
C ALA A 95 20.33 7.40 22.89
N TYR A 96 19.79 8.46 22.30
CA TYR A 96 19.30 8.45 20.92
C TYR A 96 20.44 8.26 19.91
N VAL A 97 21.50 9.07 20.05
CA VAL A 97 22.68 9.04 19.17
C VAL A 97 23.34 7.66 19.20
N ASP A 98 23.53 7.11 20.40
CA ASP A 98 24.10 5.78 20.61
C ASP A 98 23.18 4.66 20.10
N ALA A 99 21.85 4.82 20.16
CA ALA A 99 20.92 3.82 19.65
C ALA A 99 21.03 3.69 18.11
N ILE A 100 21.19 4.81 17.40
CA ILE A 100 21.41 4.80 15.94
C ILE A 100 22.71 4.07 15.60
N LEU A 101 23.80 4.38 16.31
CA LEU A 101 25.07 3.70 16.11
C LEU A 101 24.97 2.21 16.45
N ALA A 102 24.35 1.85 17.57
CA ALA A 102 24.14 0.46 17.98
C ALA A 102 23.32 -0.34 16.96
N ARG A 103 22.24 0.27 16.42
CA ARG A 103 21.42 -0.36 15.38
C ARG A 103 22.21 -0.57 14.08
N SER A 104 23.04 0.40 13.69
CA SER A 104 23.94 0.26 12.53
C SER A 104 24.93 -0.90 12.69
N VAL A 105 25.51 -1.07 13.89
CA VAL A 105 26.42 -2.18 14.21
C VAL A 105 25.69 -3.52 14.08
N LEU A 106 24.44 -3.60 14.52
CA LEU A 106 23.63 -4.82 14.40
C LEU A 106 23.30 -5.14 12.93
N TYR A 107 22.99 -4.13 12.11
CA TYR A 107 22.80 -4.31 10.67
C TYR A 107 24.09 -4.75 9.96
N MET A 108 25.25 -4.22 10.37
CA MET A 108 26.55 -4.68 9.86
C MET A 108 26.83 -6.14 10.23
N LYS A 109 26.51 -6.57 11.46
CA LYS A 109 26.64 -7.98 11.90
C LYS A 109 25.72 -8.94 11.15
N THR A 110 24.61 -8.45 10.61
CA THR A 110 23.60 -9.24 9.88
C THR A 110 23.69 -9.07 8.37
N ASN A 111 24.81 -8.52 7.86
CA ASN A 111 25.09 -8.27 6.43
C ASN A 111 24.09 -7.35 5.72
N GLN A 112 23.36 -6.51 6.46
CA GLN A 112 22.41 -5.54 5.92
C GLN A 112 23.11 -4.19 5.64
N HIS A 113 24.15 -4.21 4.80
CA HIS A 113 25.05 -3.07 4.58
C HIS A 113 24.34 -1.81 4.04
N ALA A 114 23.34 -1.96 3.18
CA ALA A 114 22.55 -0.84 2.67
C ALA A 114 21.75 -0.13 3.77
N ILE A 115 21.21 -0.89 4.72
CA ILE A 115 20.41 -0.36 5.84
C ILE A 115 21.35 0.27 6.89
N ALA A 116 22.48 -0.40 7.18
CA ALA A 116 23.52 0.17 8.03
C ALA A 116 24.04 1.50 7.49
N CYS A 117 24.27 1.60 6.17
CA CYS A 117 24.75 2.81 5.52
C CYS A 117 23.83 4.02 5.79
N ASN A 118 22.51 3.82 5.77
CA ASN A 118 21.56 4.90 6.05
C ASN A 118 21.65 5.39 7.51
N ASP A 119 21.75 4.48 8.49
CA ASP A 119 21.93 4.87 9.91
C ASP A 119 23.23 5.63 10.11
N LEU A 120 24.31 5.20 9.47
CA LEU A 120 25.61 5.83 9.59
C LEU A 120 25.63 7.22 8.94
N MET A 121 25.04 7.37 7.75
CA MET A 121 24.83 8.68 7.12
C MET A 121 23.95 9.60 7.99
N PHE A 122 22.90 9.05 8.60
CA PHE A 122 22.04 9.81 9.50
C PHE A 122 22.80 10.21 10.78
N TYR A 123 23.59 9.31 11.35
CA TYR A 123 24.45 9.57 12.52
C TYR A 123 25.44 10.72 12.26
N GLU A 124 26.01 10.81 11.05
CA GLU A 124 26.89 11.94 10.69
C GLU A 124 26.17 13.28 10.78
N SER A 125 24.89 13.34 10.42
CA SER A 125 24.09 14.57 10.48
C SER A 125 23.66 15.01 11.89
N LEU A 126 23.89 14.19 12.91
CA LEU A 126 23.52 14.50 14.30
C LEU A 126 24.50 15.48 14.95
N ASP A 127 24.09 16.10 16.07
CA ASP A 127 24.92 17.02 16.85
C ASP A 127 26.24 16.36 17.29
N GLU A 128 27.36 16.99 16.94
CA GLU A 128 28.72 16.51 17.26
C GLU A 128 28.98 16.50 18.77
N THR A 129 28.34 17.39 19.55
CA THR A 129 28.56 17.48 21.00
C THR A 129 28.04 16.26 21.77
N LEU A 130 27.15 15.48 21.15
CA LEU A 130 26.57 14.26 21.71
C LEU A 130 27.33 13.00 21.31
N LYS A 131 28.29 13.10 20.38
CA LYS A 131 29.05 11.96 19.87
C LYS A 131 30.33 11.79 20.67
N THR A 132 30.65 10.55 21.00
CA THR A 132 31.99 10.23 21.54
C THR A 132 33.01 10.16 20.42
N THR A 133 34.28 10.42 20.72
CA THR A 133 35.38 10.23 19.76
C THR A 133 35.42 8.79 19.24
N GLU A 134 35.21 7.82 20.13
CA GLU A 134 35.15 6.40 19.79
C GLU A 134 33.97 6.09 18.86
N GLY A 135 32.78 6.58 19.18
CA GLY A 135 31.57 6.38 18.37
C GLY A 135 31.69 7.01 16.98
N THR A 136 32.30 8.20 16.91
CA THR A 136 32.60 8.87 15.65
C THR A 136 33.52 8.02 14.79
N LEU A 137 34.63 7.53 15.36
CA LEU A 137 35.58 6.70 14.63
C LEU A 137 34.95 5.38 14.15
N VAL A 138 34.19 4.70 15.02
CA VAL A 138 33.46 3.48 14.65
C VAL A 138 32.48 3.75 13.51
N SER A 139 31.72 4.84 13.58
CA SER A 139 30.79 5.24 12.52
C SER A 139 31.50 5.47 11.19
N GLN A 140 32.62 6.20 11.18
CA GLN A 140 33.40 6.48 9.96
C GLN A 140 33.95 5.19 9.34
N ILE A 141 34.50 4.28 10.17
CA ILE A 141 34.98 2.96 9.72
C ILE A 141 33.85 2.17 9.06
N LEU A 142 32.73 2.02 9.75
CA LEU A 142 31.60 1.23 9.26
C LEU A 142 31.01 1.83 8.00
N LEU A 143 30.90 3.17 7.91
CA LEU A 143 30.34 3.83 6.73
C LEU A 143 31.22 3.61 5.50
N CYS A 144 32.54 3.72 5.66
CA CYS A 144 33.50 3.45 4.59
C CYS A 144 33.33 2.03 4.02
N ILE A 145 33.17 1.05 4.90
CA ILE A 145 32.93 -0.36 4.53
C ILE A 145 31.55 -0.54 3.91
N SER A 146 30.50 0.05 4.49
CA SER A 146 29.14 -0.03 3.96
C SER A 146 29.04 0.52 2.54
N LEU A 147 29.67 1.67 2.26
CA LEU A 147 29.75 2.26 0.92
C LEU A 147 30.44 1.31 -0.07
N TYR A 148 31.55 0.69 0.33
CA TYR A 148 32.23 -0.31 -0.49
C TYR A 148 31.34 -1.52 -0.80
N MET A 149 30.66 -2.05 0.22
CA MET A 149 29.75 -3.20 0.08
C MET A 149 28.52 -2.88 -0.78
N ASN A 150 28.05 -1.63 -0.74
CA ASN A 150 26.98 -1.10 -1.59
C ASN A 150 27.44 -0.75 -3.01
N ARG A 151 28.72 -0.98 -3.35
CA ARG A 151 29.34 -0.69 -4.65
C ARG A 151 29.50 0.80 -4.97
N GLU A 152 29.42 1.67 -3.96
CA GLU A 152 29.73 3.09 -4.06
C GLU A 152 31.24 3.32 -3.90
N TYR A 153 32.01 2.77 -4.84
CA TYR A 153 33.47 2.67 -4.70
C TYR A 153 34.18 4.01 -4.58
N GLN A 154 33.73 5.02 -5.33
CA GLN A 154 34.33 6.36 -5.27
C GLN A 154 34.09 7.01 -3.91
N ALA A 155 32.84 7.02 -3.43
CA ALA A 155 32.49 7.54 -2.12
C ALA A 155 33.24 6.81 -1.00
N SER A 156 33.40 5.48 -1.10
CA SER A 156 34.18 4.70 -0.14
C SER A 156 35.66 5.09 -0.13
N LYS A 157 36.28 5.30 -1.31
CA LYS A 157 37.67 5.77 -1.40
C LYS A 157 37.86 7.16 -0.80
N ASP A 158 36.97 8.09 -1.12
CA ASP A 158 37.00 9.45 -0.58
C ASP A 158 36.88 9.41 0.95
N LYS A 159 36.00 8.54 1.47
CA LYS A 159 35.82 8.32 2.91
C LYS A 159 37.05 7.69 3.57
N LEU A 160 37.70 6.74 2.91
CA LEU A 160 38.93 6.08 3.41
C LEU A 160 40.08 7.09 3.59
N ILE A 161 40.21 8.07 2.69
CA ILE A 161 41.22 9.13 2.78
C ILE A 161 40.99 9.97 4.05
N LEU A 162 39.75 10.41 4.28
CA LEU A 162 39.38 11.19 5.47
C LEU A 162 39.58 10.39 6.76
N LEU A 163 39.26 9.10 6.73
CA LEU A 163 39.37 8.20 7.88
C LEU A 163 40.83 8.01 8.32
N LYS A 164 41.79 7.93 7.39
CA LYS A 164 43.22 7.80 7.72
C LYS A 164 43.73 9.00 8.52
N ASP A 165 43.39 10.21 8.07
CA ASP A 165 43.73 11.45 8.77
C ASP A 165 43.10 11.50 10.19
N LEU A 166 41.87 11.02 10.33
CA LEU A 166 41.19 10.94 11.62
C LEU A 166 41.85 9.95 12.59
N ILE A 167 42.25 8.76 12.10
CA ILE A 167 42.92 7.73 12.90
C ILE A 167 44.28 8.24 13.39
N GLU A 168 45.07 8.88 12.54
CA GLU A 168 46.39 9.42 12.90
C GLU A 168 46.31 10.50 13.99
N LYS A 169 45.22 11.28 14.02
CA LYS A 169 45.00 12.37 14.99
C LYS A 169 44.40 11.90 16.32
N THR A 170 43.92 10.67 16.41
CA THR A 170 43.18 10.18 17.59
C THR A 170 44.06 9.27 18.45
N PRO A 171 44.32 9.59 19.73
CA PRO A 171 45.09 8.72 20.62
C PRO A 171 44.28 7.45 20.96
N LEU A 172 44.63 6.32 20.35
CA LEU A 172 43.92 5.05 20.50
C LEU A 172 44.54 4.20 21.62
N SER A 173 43.73 3.80 22.60
CA SER A 173 44.12 2.83 23.63
C SER A 173 44.01 1.40 23.08
N GLU A 174 45.07 0.61 23.18
CA GLU A 174 45.16 -0.80 22.73
C GLU A 174 44.14 -1.75 23.41
N LYS A 175 43.45 -1.30 24.48
CA LYS A 175 42.45 -2.08 25.23
C LYS A 175 40.98 -1.71 24.94
N SER A 176 40.71 -0.90 23.91
CA SER A 176 39.36 -0.42 23.59
C SER A 176 38.59 -1.37 22.65
N GLU A 177 37.25 -1.35 22.73
CA GLU A 177 36.34 -2.07 21.80
C GLU A 177 36.57 -1.67 20.32
N ILE A 178 37.21 -0.52 20.09
CA ILE A 178 37.59 0.03 18.78
C ILE A 178 38.58 -0.88 18.03
N GLY A 179 39.44 -1.62 18.73
CA GLY A 179 40.48 -2.43 18.11
C GLY A 179 39.96 -3.42 17.07
N GLN A 180 38.75 -3.97 17.28
CA GLN A 180 38.11 -4.87 16.31
C GLN A 180 37.73 -4.16 15.01
N PHE A 181 37.27 -2.90 15.10
CA PHE A 181 36.90 -2.09 13.93
C PHE A 181 38.13 -1.60 13.18
N LEU A 182 39.22 -1.27 13.88
CA LEU A 182 40.50 -0.92 13.24
C LEU A 182 41.06 -2.11 12.44
N CYS A 183 41.06 -3.31 13.03
CA CYS A 183 41.41 -4.52 12.29
C CYS A 183 40.53 -4.73 11.06
N LEU A 184 39.22 -4.44 11.17
CA LEU A 184 38.27 -4.58 10.07
C LEU A 184 38.59 -3.61 8.92
N ILE A 185 38.86 -2.33 9.18
CA ILE A 185 39.19 -1.39 8.10
C ILE A 185 40.52 -1.74 7.42
N THR A 186 41.54 -2.17 8.17
CA THR A 186 42.82 -2.61 7.59
C THR A 186 42.62 -3.76 6.60
N GLN A 187 41.70 -4.71 6.89
CA GLN A 187 41.37 -5.81 5.98
C GLN A 187 40.70 -5.34 4.68
N TYR A 188 39.94 -4.25 4.74
CA TYR A 188 39.24 -3.68 3.58
C TYR A 188 40.05 -2.61 2.84
N GLU A 189 41.09 -2.05 3.46
CA GLU A 189 41.89 -0.97 2.90
C GLU A 189 42.49 -1.32 1.53
N GLU A 190 43.13 -2.49 1.42
CA GLU A 190 43.68 -2.97 0.14
C GLU A 190 42.56 -3.19 -0.90
N ARG A 191 41.40 -3.70 -0.46
CA ARG A 191 40.25 -3.99 -1.33
C ARG A 191 39.59 -2.73 -1.88
N ILE A 192 39.47 -1.69 -1.06
CA ILE A 192 38.91 -0.38 -1.43
C ILE A 192 39.90 0.38 -2.32
N SER A 193 41.20 0.29 -2.02
CA SER A 193 42.25 0.97 -2.76
C SER A 193 42.50 0.36 -4.14
N GLN A 194 42.24 -0.93 -4.32
CA GLN A 194 42.31 -1.60 -5.62
C GLN A 194 41.26 -1.03 -6.59
N ALA A 195 41.71 -0.47 -7.70
CA ALA A 195 40.85 -0.08 -8.82
C ALA A 195 40.30 -1.34 -9.51
N ARG A 196 39.17 -1.87 -9.05
CA ARG A 196 38.43 -2.86 -9.83
C ARG A 196 37.98 -2.18 -11.13
N ARG A 197 38.57 -2.56 -12.26
CA ARG A 197 38.00 -2.36 -13.61
C ARG A 197 36.75 -3.23 -13.75
N ASN A 198 35.78 -3.06 -12.87
CA ASN A 198 34.46 -3.64 -13.07
C ASN A 198 33.66 -2.58 -13.78
N VAL A 199 33.10 -2.97 -14.93
CA VAL A 199 32.12 -2.20 -15.69
C VAL A 199 31.16 -1.57 -14.69
N GLU A 200 31.21 -0.25 -14.56
CA GLU A 200 30.16 0.52 -13.92
C GLU A 200 28.88 0.19 -14.69
N PHE A 201 28.11 -0.79 -14.22
CA PHE A 201 26.71 -0.94 -14.59
C PHE A 201 25.92 0.17 -13.88
N THR A 202 26.31 1.40 -14.14
CA THR A 202 25.60 2.62 -13.78
C THR A 202 25.42 3.44 -15.03
N GLU A 203 24.90 2.82 -16.10
CA GLU A 203 23.77 3.52 -16.70
C GLU A 203 22.70 3.54 -15.61
N LYS A 204 22.66 4.63 -14.83
CA LYS A 204 21.41 5.06 -14.24
C LYS A 204 20.45 5.01 -15.41
N VAL A 205 19.54 4.04 -15.42
CA VAL A 205 18.48 3.98 -16.42
C VAL A 205 17.83 5.35 -16.33
N GLU A 206 18.14 6.23 -17.27
CA GLU A 206 17.46 7.51 -17.37
C GLU A 206 16.00 7.14 -17.58
N SER A 207 15.21 7.25 -16.51
CA SER A 207 13.79 7.05 -16.60
C SER A 207 13.30 8.13 -17.55
N LYS A 208 12.98 7.75 -18.79
CA LYS A 208 12.36 8.68 -19.74
C LYS A 208 11.19 9.34 -19.03
N ASP A 209 11.17 10.67 -19.04
CA ASP A 209 10.08 11.41 -18.45
C ASP A 209 8.77 11.00 -19.14
N LEU A 210 7.85 10.46 -18.34
CA LEU A 210 6.53 10.07 -18.82
C LEU A 210 5.75 11.33 -19.18
N MET A 211 5.33 11.41 -20.44
CA MET A 211 4.53 12.53 -20.98
C MET A 211 3.16 12.02 -21.40
N PRO A 212 2.08 12.80 -21.18
CA PRO A 212 0.78 12.53 -21.79
C PRO A 212 0.85 12.59 -23.32
N PHE A 213 -0.11 11.95 -23.98
CA PHE A 213 -0.33 12.00 -25.41
C PHE A 213 -0.43 13.45 -25.88
N LYS A 214 0.31 13.81 -26.94
CA LYS A 214 0.48 15.20 -27.40
C LYS A 214 0.97 16.20 -26.32
N GLY A 215 1.52 15.76 -25.19
CA GLY A 215 2.06 16.61 -24.12
C GLY A 215 1.02 17.11 -23.12
N PHE A 216 1.44 17.96 -22.18
CA PHE A 216 0.58 18.50 -21.12
C PHE A 216 -0.35 19.61 -21.62
N LYS A 217 -1.59 19.62 -21.13
CA LYS A 217 -2.58 20.67 -21.39
C LYS A 217 -2.23 21.98 -20.70
N LEU A 218 -1.73 21.93 -19.46
CA LEU A 218 -1.36 23.09 -18.63
C LEU A 218 -2.50 24.12 -18.43
N THR A 219 -3.76 23.70 -18.56
CA THR A 219 -4.94 24.56 -18.31
C THR A 219 -5.47 24.42 -16.89
N ARG A 220 -6.22 25.44 -16.41
CA ARG A 220 -6.73 25.57 -15.03
C ARG A 220 -7.19 24.28 -14.38
N ARG A 221 -8.16 23.56 -14.95
CA ARG A 221 -8.84 22.44 -14.28
C ARG A 221 -8.17 21.08 -14.47
N ILE A 222 -7.33 20.95 -15.50
CA ILE A 222 -6.70 19.69 -15.91
C ILE A 222 -5.22 19.87 -16.30
N PRO A 223 -4.39 20.53 -15.48
CA PRO A 223 -3.03 20.92 -15.88
C PRO A 223 -2.12 19.74 -16.25
N PHE A 224 -2.36 18.57 -15.67
CA PHE A 224 -1.56 17.35 -15.86
C PHE A 224 -2.17 16.36 -16.87
N ALA A 225 -3.28 16.73 -17.50
CA ALA A 225 -3.89 15.93 -18.55
C ALA A 225 -3.20 16.16 -19.90
N SER A 226 -3.52 15.31 -20.86
CA SER A 226 -3.12 15.43 -22.26
C SER A 226 -3.68 16.69 -22.92
N GLN A 227 -2.95 17.26 -23.89
CA GLN A 227 -3.41 18.38 -24.71
C GLN A 227 -4.76 18.13 -25.39
N VAL A 228 -5.10 16.87 -25.65
CA VAL A 228 -6.39 16.46 -26.25
C VAL A 228 -7.50 16.25 -25.23
N CYS A 229 -7.28 16.66 -23.98
CA CYS A 229 -8.34 16.71 -22.97
C CYS A 229 -8.90 18.13 -22.90
N GLU A 230 -10.22 18.24 -22.78
CA GLU A 230 -10.95 19.48 -22.52
C GLU A 230 -11.85 19.33 -21.31
N TYR A 231 -11.83 20.33 -20.43
CA TYR A 231 -12.72 20.38 -19.29
C TYR A 231 -13.94 21.22 -19.63
N PHE A 232 -15.13 20.66 -19.44
CA PHE A 232 -16.38 21.37 -19.60
C PHE A 232 -16.99 21.66 -18.22
N GLU A 233 -17.24 22.94 -17.95
CA GLU A 233 -17.95 23.36 -16.74
C GLU A 233 -19.41 22.89 -16.75
N LYS A 234 -19.98 22.74 -15.55
CA LYS A 234 -21.37 22.32 -15.39
C LYS A 234 -22.29 23.32 -16.09
N TYR A 235 -22.99 22.88 -17.12
CA TYR A 235 -23.97 23.67 -17.85
C TYR A 235 -25.34 22.98 -17.83
N LYS A 236 -26.32 23.61 -17.17
CA LYS A 236 -27.69 23.08 -16.99
C LYS A 236 -27.68 21.67 -16.36
N GLU A 237 -28.21 20.66 -17.06
CA GLU A 237 -28.34 19.27 -16.60
C GLU A 237 -27.09 18.42 -16.85
N LYS A 238 -26.09 18.92 -17.60
CA LYS A 238 -24.84 18.17 -17.81
C LYS A 238 -23.86 18.41 -16.64
N PRO A 239 -23.36 17.36 -15.97
CA PRO A 239 -22.33 17.52 -14.96
C PRO A 239 -21.03 18.05 -15.59
N ALA A 240 -20.20 18.71 -14.78
CA ALA A 240 -18.85 19.05 -15.21
C ALA A 240 -18.03 17.78 -15.43
N GLY A 241 -17.14 17.77 -16.42
CA GLY A 241 -16.33 16.60 -16.76
C GLY A 241 -15.19 16.89 -17.71
N VAL A 242 -14.31 15.91 -17.89
CA VAL A 242 -13.20 15.96 -18.85
C VAL A 242 -13.58 15.13 -20.06
N PHE A 243 -13.39 15.68 -21.26
CA PHE A 243 -13.79 15.09 -22.53
C PHE A 243 -12.61 15.09 -23.51
N ALA A 244 -12.61 14.14 -24.44
CA ALA A 244 -11.62 14.10 -25.51
C ALA A 244 -11.93 15.17 -26.55
N SER A 245 -10.93 15.98 -26.95
CA SER A 245 -11.08 16.95 -28.04
C SER A 245 -10.72 16.36 -29.41
N ASP A 246 -10.01 15.23 -29.43
CA ASP A 246 -9.57 14.47 -30.60
C ASP A 246 -9.69 12.97 -30.31
N ASP A 247 -9.68 12.14 -31.35
CA ASP A 247 -9.61 10.69 -31.20
C ASP A 247 -8.28 10.24 -30.55
N ILE A 248 -8.38 9.33 -29.59
CA ILE A 248 -7.24 8.83 -28.80
C ILE A 248 -7.16 7.31 -28.93
N PRO A 249 -6.05 6.77 -29.43
CA PRO A 249 -5.83 5.33 -29.48
C PRO A 249 -5.82 4.68 -28.10
N LYS A 250 -6.20 3.40 -28.03
CA LYS A 250 -6.06 2.55 -26.85
C LYS A 250 -4.59 2.44 -26.41
N GLY A 251 -4.34 2.57 -25.11
CA GLY A 251 -3.01 2.43 -24.52
C GLY A 251 -2.22 3.73 -24.42
N GLU A 252 -2.77 4.84 -24.88
CA GLU A 252 -2.16 6.17 -24.77
C GLU A 252 -2.34 6.78 -23.38
N ILE A 253 -1.35 7.56 -22.97
CA ILE A 253 -1.33 8.22 -21.66
C ILE A 253 -2.14 9.52 -21.74
N VAL A 254 -3.21 9.65 -20.96
CA VAL A 254 -4.04 10.88 -20.93
C VAL A 254 -3.83 11.72 -19.67
N LEU A 255 -3.13 11.18 -18.67
CA LEU A 255 -2.85 11.84 -17.40
C LEU A 255 -1.48 11.40 -16.87
N VAL A 256 -0.63 12.35 -16.48
CA VAL A 256 0.61 12.09 -15.72
C VAL A 256 0.69 13.09 -14.58
N GLU A 257 0.37 12.67 -13.36
CA GLU A 257 0.23 13.59 -12.24
C GLU A 257 1.02 13.14 -11.01
N ASN A 258 1.76 14.07 -10.40
CA ASN A 258 2.28 13.88 -9.05
C ASN A 258 1.21 14.31 -8.06
N PRO A 259 0.97 13.54 -6.99
CA PRO A 259 -0.01 13.93 -6.00
C PRO A 259 0.41 15.21 -5.28
N VAL A 260 -0.56 16.09 -5.06
CA VAL A 260 -0.35 17.38 -4.41
C VAL A 260 -0.11 17.19 -2.91
N LEU A 261 -0.88 16.28 -2.30
CA LEU A 261 -0.80 15.88 -0.90
C LEU A 261 -1.14 14.39 -0.80
N PHE A 262 -0.60 13.72 0.21
CA PHE A 262 -1.00 12.36 0.56
C PHE A 262 -0.87 12.14 2.07
N GLN A 263 -1.56 11.13 2.57
CA GLN A 263 -1.43 10.64 3.94
C GLN A 263 -1.60 9.12 3.99
N PHE A 264 -0.92 8.49 4.94
CA PHE A 264 -1.02 7.06 5.19
C PHE A 264 -1.90 6.79 6.40
N SER A 265 -2.71 5.73 6.32
CA SER A 265 -3.59 5.29 7.40
C SER A 265 -2.87 4.51 8.50
N ALA A 266 -1.68 4.00 8.23
CA ALA A 266 -0.82 3.33 9.20
C ALA A 266 0.49 4.14 9.34
N PRO A 267 0.82 4.65 10.53
CA PRO A 267 2.06 5.39 10.76
C PRO A 267 3.27 4.46 10.79
N PHE A 268 4.47 5.04 10.71
CA PHE A 268 5.76 4.35 10.89
C PHE A 268 6.11 3.28 9.84
N LEU A 269 5.48 3.31 8.65
CA LEU A 269 5.80 2.38 7.55
C LEU A 269 6.39 3.08 6.33
N ASN A 270 6.05 4.35 6.14
CA ASN A 270 6.41 5.11 4.96
C ASN A 270 6.99 6.45 5.39
N CYS A 271 7.89 6.98 4.56
CA CYS A 271 8.28 8.37 4.70
C CYS A 271 7.08 9.28 4.39
N ASP A 272 6.76 10.19 5.31
CA ASP A 272 5.69 11.17 5.18
C ASP A 272 5.93 12.22 4.08
N LEU A 273 7.18 12.39 3.63
CA LEU A 273 7.53 13.33 2.56
C LEU A 273 7.57 12.66 1.18
N CYS A 274 8.37 11.59 1.02
CA CYS A 274 8.58 10.97 -0.29
C CYS A 274 7.66 9.76 -0.55
N GLY A 275 6.93 9.30 0.47
CA GLY A 275 6.01 8.17 0.36
C GLY A 275 6.67 6.79 0.26
N LEU A 276 8.01 6.69 0.28
CA LEU A 276 8.72 5.42 0.17
C LEU A 276 8.52 4.56 1.41
N HIS A 277 8.22 3.28 1.20
CA HIS A 277 8.25 2.27 2.25
C HIS A 277 9.68 1.93 2.62
N ARG A 278 10.00 1.94 3.90
CA ARG A 278 11.32 1.57 4.42
C ARG A 278 11.16 0.81 5.72
N LYS A 279 11.99 -0.22 5.91
CA LYS A 279 12.14 -0.90 7.22
C LYS A 279 12.71 0.04 8.29
N GLN A 280 13.43 1.07 7.86
CA GLN A 280 14.16 1.99 8.71
C GLN A 280 13.64 3.40 8.46
N LEU A 281 13.08 3.99 9.50
CA LEU A 281 12.54 5.35 9.51
C LEU A 281 13.04 6.08 10.75
N TYR A 282 13.05 7.41 10.65
CA TYR A 282 13.40 8.33 11.72
C TYR A 282 12.19 9.21 12.00
N THR A 283 11.87 9.45 13.27
CA THR A 283 10.77 10.33 13.63
C THR A 283 11.24 11.79 13.74
N CYS A 284 10.32 12.73 13.53
CA CYS A 284 10.58 14.14 13.85
C CYS A 284 10.95 14.30 15.33
N ASP A 285 11.95 15.15 15.58
CA ASP A 285 12.51 15.34 16.90
C ASP A 285 11.53 15.93 17.94
N ASN A 286 10.56 16.70 17.47
CA ASN A 286 9.61 17.38 18.34
C ASN A 286 8.32 16.56 18.51
N CYS A 287 7.70 16.12 17.41
CA CYS A 287 6.41 15.44 17.47
C CYS A 287 6.49 13.93 17.67
N ARG A 288 7.65 13.30 17.38
CA ARG A 288 7.88 11.85 17.49
C ARG A 288 6.86 10.98 16.73
N PHE A 289 6.17 11.57 15.76
CA PHE A 289 5.09 10.92 15.01
C PHE A 289 5.40 10.85 13.52
N LYS A 290 5.67 12.01 12.89
CA LYS A 290 6.06 12.07 11.48
C LYS A 290 7.34 11.30 11.24
N THR A 291 7.38 10.52 10.18
CA THR A 291 8.49 9.63 9.84
C THR A 291 9.15 9.96 8.50
N TYR A 292 10.48 9.84 8.48
CA TYR A 292 11.30 10.18 7.33
C TYR A 292 12.30 9.07 7.05
N CYS A 293 12.63 8.85 5.77
CA CYS A 293 13.64 7.86 5.39
C CYS A 293 15.08 8.39 5.43
N SER A 294 15.26 9.71 5.62
CA SER A 294 16.56 10.36 5.66
C SER A 294 16.47 11.73 6.33
N LYS A 295 17.62 12.27 6.74
CA LYS A 295 17.73 13.65 7.24
C LYS A 295 17.31 14.68 6.17
N LEU A 296 17.69 14.45 4.91
CA LEU A 296 17.30 15.30 3.79
C LEU A 296 15.77 15.42 3.65
N CYS A 297 15.05 14.29 3.78
CA CYS A 297 13.59 14.32 3.77
C CYS A 297 13.00 15.05 4.98
N MET A 298 13.62 14.94 6.14
CA MET A 298 13.18 15.66 7.34
C MET A 298 13.38 17.17 7.18
N GLU A 299 14.52 17.60 6.64
CA GLU A 299 14.84 19.01 6.38
C GLU A 299 13.97 19.61 5.27
N SER A 300 13.70 18.84 4.22
CA SER A 300 12.85 19.29 3.11
C SER A 300 11.38 19.48 3.52
N ASP A 301 10.87 18.72 4.49
CA ASP A 301 9.51 18.92 5.02
C ASP A 301 9.48 19.97 6.14
N ALA A 302 10.63 20.43 6.67
CA ALA A 302 10.70 21.21 7.90
C ALA A 302 9.91 22.53 7.84
N GLU A 303 9.97 23.25 6.72
CA GLU A 303 9.28 24.54 6.54
C GLU A 303 7.75 24.41 6.61
N VAL A 304 7.20 23.29 6.16
CA VAL A 304 5.76 23.00 6.24
C VAL A 304 5.44 22.34 7.58
N HIS A 305 6.26 21.37 7.98
CA HIS A 305 6.05 20.56 9.16
C HIS A 305 6.05 21.38 10.45
N GLN A 306 6.84 22.46 10.55
CA GLN A 306 6.88 23.32 11.73
C GLN A 306 5.48 23.81 12.17
N PHE A 307 4.56 24.04 11.22
CA PHE A 307 3.20 24.49 11.52
C PHE A 307 2.26 23.36 11.96
N GLU A 308 2.52 22.11 11.58
CA GLU A 308 1.68 20.96 12.00
C GLU A 308 2.31 20.17 13.16
N CYS A 309 3.59 20.43 13.47
CA CYS A 309 4.40 19.66 14.39
C CYS A 309 3.78 19.56 15.78
N TYR A 310 3.31 20.68 16.34
CA TYR A 310 2.67 20.69 17.65
C TYR A 310 1.36 19.88 17.67
N GLY A 311 0.55 19.99 16.60
CA GLY A 311 -0.69 19.22 16.45
C GLY A 311 -0.44 17.71 16.32
N TYR A 312 0.69 17.31 15.74
CA TYR A 312 1.16 15.92 15.78
C TYR A 312 1.67 15.51 17.16
N LYS A 313 2.42 16.40 17.84
CA LYS A 313 3.01 16.14 19.16
C LYS A 313 1.92 15.74 20.15
N ILE A 314 0.88 16.55 20.28
CA ILE A 314 -0.23 16.30 21.22
C ILE A 314 -1.24 15.25 20.74
N GLY A 315 -0.97 14.60 19.60
CA GLY A 315 -1.84 13.57 19.01
C GLY A 315 -3.12 14.09 18.35
N LEU A 316 -3.39 15.40 18.32
CA LEU A 316 -4.62 15.97 17.76
C LEU A 316 -4.79 15.66 16.27
N ILE A 317 -3.79 15.98 15.45
CA ILE A 317 -3.85 15.77 13.98
C ILE A 317 -4.02 14.27 13.65
N PRO A 318 -3.22 13.34 14.23
CA PRO A 318 -3.44 11.91 14.07
C PRO A 318 -4.84 11.44 14.48
N MET A 319 -5.34 11.88 15.64
CA MET A 319 -6.66 11.48 16.17
C MET A 319 -7.85 12.07 15.40
N LEU A 320 -7.61 13.06 14.55
CA LEU A 320 -8.58 13.64 13.62
C LEU A 320 -8.38 13.16 12.18
N GLU A 321 -7.33 12.39 11.88
CA GLU A 321 -6.88 12.04 10.52
C GLU A 321 -6.83 13.25 9.57
N ALA A 322 -6.44 14.42 10.11
CA ALA A 322 -6.62 15.73 9.47
C ALA A 322 -5.37 16.30 8.80
N SER A 323 -4.39 15.46 8.43
CA SER A 323 -3.08 15.90 7.91
C SER A 323 -3.21 16.64 6.58
N ILE A 324 -3.93 16.06 5.61
CA ILE A 324 -4.20 16.72 4.32
C ILE A 324 -4.99 18.02 4.56
N LEU A 325 -5.99 17.98 5.44
CA LEU A 325 -6.85 19.13 5.74
C LEU A 325 -6.06 20.30 6.33
N PHE A 326 -5.16 20.03 7.29
CA PHE A 326 -4.32 21.06 7.89
C PHE A 326 -3.40 21.73 6.86
N ARG A 327 -2.74 20.94 6.01
CA ARG A 327 -1.88 21.48 4.93
C ARG A 327 -2.68 22.29 3.90
N LEU A 328 -3.91 21.90 3.58
CA LEU A 328 -4.80 22.71 2.73
C LEU A 328 -5.19 24.03 3.41
N PHE A 329 -5.42 24.02 4.73
CA PHE A 329 -5.70 25.24 5.48
C PHE A 329 -4.53 26.23 5.44
N LEU A 330 -3.30 25.77 5.63
CA LEU A 330 -2.10 26.63 5.50
C LEU A 330 -2.05 27.30 4.11
N ARG A 331 -2.25 26.52 3.05
CA ARG A 331 -2.29 27.04 1.69
C ARG A 331 -3.47 27.99 1.45
N SER A 332 -4.57 27.83 2.18
CA SER A 332 -5.69 28.78 2.14
C SER A 332 -5.36 30.11 2.82
N GLY A 333 -4.60 30.11 3.90
CA GLY A 333 -4.10 31.35 4.50
C GLY A 333 -3.18 32.12 3.55
N GLU A 334 -2.25 31.41 2.90
CA GLU A 334 -1.35 31.98 1.88
C GLU A 334 -2.10 32.53 0.67
N TYR A 335 -3.20 31.87 0.30
CA TYR A 335 -4.07 32.28 -0.79
C TYR A 335 -4.90 33.54 -0.46
N ILE A 336 -5.50 33.58 0.73
CA ILE A 336 -6.45 34.63 1.13
C ILE A 336 -5.72 35.92 1.54
N LEU A 337 -4.53 35.81 2.13
CA LEU A 337 -3.82 36.96 2.72
C LEU A 337 -3.60 38.13 1.73
N PRO A 338 -3.13 37.92 0.48
CA PRO A 338 -2.98 39.01 -0.49
C PRO A 338 -4.29 39.77 -0.74
N ALA A 339 -5.41 39.06 -0.88
CA ALA A 339 -6.72 39.66 -1.09
C ALA A 339 -7.16 40.53 0.09
N LEU A 340 -6.89 40.06 1.33
CA LEU A 340 -7.17 40.84 2.53
C LEU A 340 -6.33 42.12 2.58
N VAL A 341 -5.06 42.04 2.17
CA VAL A 341 -4.16 43.20 2.09
C VAL A 341 -4.69 44.22 1.08
N ASP A 342 -5.04 43.78 -0.13
CA ASP A 342 -5.56 44.66 -1.18
C ASP A 342 -6.86 45.34 -0.75
N PHE A 343 -7.81 44.57 -0.19
CA PHE A 343 -9.07 45.12 0.34
C PHE A 343 -8.84 46.14 1.47
N ALA A 344 -7.89 45.87 2.38
CA ALA A 344 -7.55 46.80 3.44
C ALA A 344 -6.88 48.09 2.91
N MET A 345 -6.05 47.97 1.87
CA MET A 345 -5.40 49.11 1.21
C MET A 345 -6.40 50.01 0.48
N GLU A 346 -7.51 49.46 0.01
CA GLU A 346 -8.65 50.21 -0.54
C GLU A 346 -9.54 50.86 0.53
N GLY A 347 -9.20 50.70 1.82
CA GLY A 347 -9.94 51.24 2.96
C GLY A 347 -11.08 50.33 3.45
N GLY A 348 -11.14 49.09 2.96
CA GLY A 348 -12.10 48.08 3.41
C GLY A 348 -11.81 47.57 4.83
N VAL A 349 -12.87 47.24 5.57
CA VAL A 349 -12.77 46.64 6.91
C VAL A 349 -13.76 45.49 7.04
N LEU A 350 -13.27 44.30 7.38
CA LEU A 350 -14.08 43.11 7.64
C LEU A 350 -14.22 42.87 9.15
N ASN A 351 -15.32 43.35 9.74
CA ASN A 351 -15.61 43.21 11.18
C ASN A 351 -16.78 42.25 11.48
N ASN A 352 -17.38 41.67 10.45
CA ASN A 352 -18.46 40.69 10.56
C ASN A 352 -17.99 39.35 9.98
N PRO A 353 -18.12 38.24 10.72
CA PRO A 353 -17.61 36.94 10.26
C PRO A 353 -18.37 36.39 9.04
N ARG A 354 -19.64 36.75 8.85
CA ARG A 354 -20.41 36.39 7.65
C ARG A 354 -19.87 37.11 6.42
N ASP A 355 -19.55 38.39 6.57
CA ASP A 355 -19.03 39.21 5.47
C ASP A 355 -17.60 38.76 5.13
N ALA A 356 -16.79 38.43 6.13
CA ALA A 356 -15.47 37.83 5.92
C ALA A 356 -15.54 36.50 5.15
N TRP A 357 -16.49 35.62 5.50
CA TRP A 357 -16.70 34.38 4.73
C TRP A 357 -17.15 34.67 3.29
N THR A 358 -18.07 35.60 3.11
CA THR A 358 -18.59 35.98 1.78
C THR A 358 -17.46 36.55 0.91
N PHE A 359 -16.64 37.45 1.47
CA PHE A 359 -15.46 38.01 0.81
C PHE A 359 -14.50 36.92 0.30
N ILE A 360 -14.20 35.92 1.14
CA ILE A 360 -13.33 34.80 0.75
C ILE A 360 -13.91 34.02 -0.44
N GLN A 361 -15.24 33.82 -0.46
CA GLN A 361 -15.91 33.13 -1.56
C GLN A 361 -15.90 33.94 -2.86
N GLU A 362 -16.15 35.24 -2.76
CA GLU A 362 -16.16 36.16 -3.91
C GLU A 362 -14.76 36.29 -4.51
N HIS A 363 -13.73 36.52 -3.68
CA HIS A 363 -12.34 36.54 -4.14
C HIS A 363 -11.95 35.25 -4.88
N ALA A 364 -12.33 34.09 -4.33
CA ALA A 364 -12.05 32.80 -4.94
C ALA A 364 -12.75 32.61 -6.30
N GLN A 365 -13.86 33.31 -6.55
CA GLN A 365 -14.60 33.30 -7.82
C GLN A 365 -14.04 34.28 -8.85
N GLU A 366 -13.44 35.39 -8.42
CA GLU A 366 -12.96 36.49 -9.29
C GLU A 366 -11.60 36.21 -9.97
N GLU A 367 -10.76 35.32 -9.42
CA GLU A 367 -9.46 35.00 -10.02
C GLU A 367 -9.58 34.17 -11.31
N ASP A 368 -9.13 34.75 -12.44
CA ASP A 368 -9.34 34.21 -13.78
C ASP A 368 -8.07 33.98 -14.63
N LYS A 369 -6.86 34.09 -14.05
CA LYS A 369 -5.61 34.08 -14.86
C LYS A 369 -4.64 32.93 -14.61
N GLU A 370 -4.51 32.41 -13.38
CA GLU A 370 -3.63 31.25 -13.08
C GLU A 370 -4.33 30.23 -12.17
N TYR A 371 -4.00 28.94 -12.32
CA TYR A 371 -4.62 27.89 -11.53
C TYR A 371 -4.21 27.97 -10.06
N ASN A 372 -5.19 28.19 -9.18
CA ASN A 372 -5.03 27.95 -7.75
C ASN A 372 -6.02 26.87 -7.27
N LEU A 373 -5.47 25.75 -6.78
CA LEU A 373 -6.24 24.64 -6.22
C LEU A 373 -7.13 25.10 -5.05
N ILE A 374 -6.61 26.00 -4.21
CA ILE A 374 -7.34 26.48 -3.03
C ILE A 374 -8.45 27.43 -3.45
N GLY A 375 -8.18 28.36 -4.37
CA GLY A 375 -9.21 29.20 -4.97
C GLY A 375 -10.37 28.36 -5.52
N GLU A 376 -10.08 27.28 -6.24
CA GLU A 376 -11.13 26.38 -6.73
C GLU A 376 -11.99 25.78 -5.61
N PHE A 377 -11.37 25.28 -4.53
CA PHE A 377 -12.09 24.69 -3.40
C PHE A 377 -12.87 25.71 -2.59
N LEU A 378 -12.37 26.93 -2.47
CA LEU A 378 -13.08 27.98 -1.77
C LEU A 378 -14.24 28.51 -2.62
N ALA A 379 -14.11 28.54 -3.95
CA ALA A 379 -15.16 28.98 -4.86
C ALA A 379 -16.30 27.96 -5.02
N THR A 380 -15.98 26.66 -4.96
CA THR A 380 -16.93 25.58 -5.28
C THR A 380 -17.56 24.99 -4.02
N ALA A 381 -18.88 25.05 -3.89
CA ALA A 381 -19.56 24.39 -2.77
C ALA A 381 -19.58 22.85 -2.97
N PRO A 382 -19.12 22.05 -1.99
CA PRO A 382 -19.22 20.59 -2.03
C PRO A 382 -20.67 20.11 -2.06
N ASP A 383 -20.95 19.00 -2.76
CA ASP A 383 -22.25 18.34 -2.66
C ASP A 383 -22.30 17.44 -1.42
N TYR A 384 -22.66 18.05 -0.28
CA TYR A 384 -22.77 17.35 1.01
C TYR A 384 -23.79 16.21 1.01
N LYS A 385 -24.70 16.13 0.02
CA LYS A 385 -25.68 15.02 -0.09
C LYS A 385 -25.04 13.68 -0.47
N LEU A 386 -23.82 13.71 -0.99
CA LEU A 386 -23.03 12.52 -1.27
C LEU A 386 -22.42 11.90 -0.01
N LEU A 387 -22.50 12.59 1.14
CA LEU A 387 -21.98 12.11 2.42
C LEU A 387 -23.07 11.43 3.24
N THR A 388 -22.69 10.37 3.97
CA THR A 388 -23.57 9.82 5.01
C THR A 388 -23.68 10.80 6.18
N LYS A 389 -24.73 10.66 7.00
CA LYS A 389 -24.94 11.51 8.18
C LYS A 389 -23.74 11.47 9.13
N GLU A 390 -23.21 10.28 9.37
CA GLU A 390 -22.07 10.05 10.26
C GLU A 390 -20.82 10.76 9.73
N LYS A 391 -20.54 10.63 8.42
CA LYS A 391 -19.39 11.27 7.79
C LYS A 391 -19.50 12.78 7.76
N TYR A 392 -20.71 13.32 7.58
CA TYR A 392 -20.94 14.76 7.69
C TYR A 392 -20.68 15.28 9.10
N GLN A 393 -21.17 14.58 10.14
CA GLN A 393 -20.92 14.95 11.54
C GLN A 393 -19.43 14.85 11.91
N GLU A 394 -18.73 13.85 11.36
CA GLU A 394 -17.28 13.67 11.54
C GLU A 394 -16.51 14.87 10.98
N ILE A 395 -16.77 15.30 9.74
CA ILE A 395 -16.06 16.46 9.15
C ILE A 395 -16.41 17.76 9.85
N VAL A 396 -17.65 17.94 10.33
CA VAL A 396 -18.05 19.11 11.12
C VAL A 396 -17.27 19.15 12.44
N THR A 397 -17.19 18.00 13.12
CA THR A 397 -16.45 17.87 14.38
C THR A 397 -14.96 18.12 14.18
N THR A 398 -14.37 17.59 13.12
CA THR A 398 -12.97 17.79 12.76
C THR A 398 -12.68 19.25 12.44
N ALA A 399 -13.49 19.90 11.61
CA ALA A 399 -13.32 21.30 11.25
C ALA A 399 -13.38 22.23 12.48
N PHE A 400 -14.35 22.02 13.37
CA PHE A 400 -14.48 22.82 14.59
C PHE A 400 -13.34 22.59 15.59
N ARG A 401 -12.94 21.34 15.84
CA ARG A 401 -11.84 21.07 16.80
C ARG A 401 -10.50 21.57 16.27
N LEU A 402 -10.27 21.43 14.97
CA LEU A 402 -9.04 21.88 14.33
C LEU A 402 -8.96 23.42 14.31
N SER A 403 -10.07 24.14 14.11
CA SER A 403 -10.07 25.60 14.17
C SER A 403 -9.82 26.14 15.58
N VAL A 404 -10.38 25.50 16.62
CA VAL A 404 -10.11 25.85 18.02
C VAL A 404 -8.64 25.64 18.35
N PHE A 405 -8.03 24.56 17.86
CA PHE A 405 -6.60 24.32 17.99
C PHE A 405 -5.76 25.38 17.27
N ILE A 406 -6.05 25.64 16.00
CA ILE A 406 -5.34 26.63 15.18
C ILE A 406 -5.38 28.02 15.83
N TYR A 407 -6.52 28.41 16.42
CA TYR A 407 -6.64 29.71 17.07
C TYR A 407 -5.86 29.79 18.39
N ASN A 408 -5.91 28.75 19.22
CA ASN A 408 -5.41 28.83 20.60
C ASN A 408 -3.91 28.51 20.72
N ASP A 409 -3.43 27.56 19.91
CA ASP A 409 -2.10 26.97 20.08
C ASP A 409 -1.17 27.29 18.89
N HIS A 410 -1.62 28.16 17.97
CA HIS A 410 -0.85 28.61 16.82
C HIS A 410 -1.02 30.11 16.57
N ASP A 411 -0.01 30.72 15.94
CA ASP A 411 0.01 32.10 15.47
C ASP A 411 -0.59 32.25 14.06
N LEU A 412 -1.21 31.20 13.52
CA LEU A 412 -1.70 31.17 12.13
C LEU A 412 -2.85 32.15 11.89
N ALA A 413 -3.69 32.39 12.89
CA ALA A 413 -4.73 33.42 12.83
C ALA A 413 -4.11 34.82 12.66
N ASP A 414 -3.07 35.12 13.46
CA ASP A 414 -2.34 36.39 13.38
C ASP A 414 -1.46 36.47 12.11
N LYS A 415 -0.97 35.33 11.60
CA LYS A 415 -0.14 35.29 10.40
C LYS A 415 -0.94 35.58 9.13
N TYR A 416 -2.10 34.93 8.97
CA TYR A 416 -2.83 34.94 7.70
C TYR A 416 -4.13 35.76 7.75
N PHE A 417 -4.70 35.98 8.93
CA PHE A 417 -6.03 36.56 9.08
C PHE A 417 -6.05 37.83 9.97
N TYR A 418 -4.90 38.42 10.31
CA TYR A 418 -4.83 39.60 11.21
C TYR A 418 -5.58 40.84 10.71
N LEU A 419 -5.88 40.92 9.41
CA LEU A 419 -6.67 42.01 8.81
C LEU A 419 -8.18 41.82 9.00
N LEU A 420 -8.63 40.65 9.45
CA LEU A 420 -10.01 40.43 9.86
C LEU A 420 -10.19 40.98 11.29
N ALA A 421 -10.97 42.05 11.43
CA ALA A 421 -11.26 42.71 12.70
C ALA A 421 -12.33 41.93 13.51
N LEU A 422 -12.07 40.64 13.75
CA LEU A 422 -13.00 39.70 14.38
C LEU A 422 -12.55 39.34 15.79
N GLY A 423 -13.53 39.14 16.69
CA GLY A 423 -13.26 38.54 18.00
C GLY A 423 -12.93 37.05 17.89
N LYS A 424 -12.44 36.46 18.99
CA LYS A 424 -12.04 35.04 19.06
C LYS A 424 -13.07 34.07 18.48
N THR A 425 -14.31 34.15 18.92
CA THR A 425 -15.39 33.23 18.49
C THR A 425 -15.69 33.37 17.00
N ASP A 426 -15.64 34.60 16.50
CA ASP A 426 -15.96 34.93 15.11
C ASP A 426 -14.84 34.48 14.18
N MET A 427 -13.58 34.67 14.58
CA MET A 427 -12.42 34.16 13.87
C MET A 427 -12.43 32.62 13.79
N ILE A 428 -12.70 31.94 14.91
CA ILE A 428 -12.81 30.47 14.92
C ILE A 428 -13.94 30.01 13.99
N ASN A 429 -15.08 30.72 13.93
CA ASN A 429 -16.18 30.40 13.01
C ASN A 429 -15.76 30.49 11.54
N VAL A 430 -15.06 31.55 11.15
CA VAL A 430 -14.56 31.73 9.78
C VAL A 430 -13.57 30.61 9.42
N MET A 431 -12.58 30.34 10.29
CA MET A 431 -11.63 29.25 10.08
C MET A 431 -12.32 27.88 10.00
N SER A 432 -13.34 27.64 10.82
CA SER A 432 -14.12 26.40 10.79
C SER A 432 -14.90 26.24 9.48
N ALA A 433 -15.42 27.34 8.91
CA ALA A 433 -16.13 27.32 7.64
C ALA A 433 -15.19 26.97 6.46
N ILE A 434 -13.99 27.56 6.44
CA ILE A 434 -12.91 27.21 5.51
C ILE A 434 -12.58 25.72 5.63
N LEU A 435 -12.31 25.24 6.86
CA LEU A 435 -11.96 23.85 7.13
C LEU A 435 -13.07 22.86 6.76
N LEU A 436 -14.33 23.21 6.96
CA LEU A 436 -15.46 22.35 6.57
C LEU A 436 -15.53 22.17 5.06
N ARG A 437 -15.41 23.27 4.30
CA ARG A 437 -15.41 23.23 2.84
C ARG A 437 -14.22 22.43 2.30
N LEU A 438 -13.01 22.70 2.80
CA LEU A 438 -11.81 21.96 2.43
C LEU A 438 -11.92 20.47 2.80
N GLY A 439 -12.41 20.16 4.01
CA GLY A 439 -12.56 18.80 4.52
C GLY A 439 -13.52 17.97 3.68
N ALA A 440 -14.64 18.56 3.23
CA ALA A 440 -15.56 17.91 2.33
C ALA A 440 -14.93 17.64 0.95
N HIS A 441 -14.16 18.58 0.40
CA HIS A 441 -13.39 18.35 -0.83
C HIS A 441 -12.37 17.23 -0.69
N VAL A 442 -11.64 17.15 0.43
CA VAL A 442 -10.72 16.03 0.69
C VAL A 442 -11.48 14.71 0.70
N LEU A 443 -12.63 14.65 1.38
CA LEU A 443 -13.41 13.42 1.51
C LEU A 443 -14.01 12.94 0.17
N LEU A 444 -14.50 13.88 -0.65
CA LEU A 444 -15.17 13.58 -1.91
C LEU A 444 -14.21 13.38 -3.09
N ASN A 445 -13.05 14.06 -3.09
CA ASN A 445 -12.17 14.14 -4.26
C ASN A 445 -10.82 13.43 -4.10
N SER A 446 -10.55 12.80 -2.95
CA SER A 446 -9.30 12.04 -2.74
C SER A 446 -9.36 10.62 -3.30
N GLN A 447 -8.23 10.13 -3.80
CA GLN A 447 -8.05 8.76 -4.24
C GLN A 447 -7.52 7.91 -3.08
N ARG A 448 -8.03 6.68 -2.95
CA ARG A 448 -7.55 5.73 -1.95
C ARG A 448 -6.86 4.56 -2.63
N ALA A 449 -5.64 4.26 -2.20
CA ALA A 449 -4.86 3.12 -2.67
C ALA A 449 -4.58 2.18 -1.49
N GLU A 450 -4.85 0.89 -1.68
CA GLU A 450 -4.47 -0.15 -0.72
C GLU A 450 -3.03 -0.59 -1.05
N LEU A 451 -2.14 -0.45 -0.07
CA LEU A 451 -0.74 -0.84 -0.18
C LEU A 451 -0.53 -2.05 0.71
N TYR A 452 0.01 -3.10 0.11
CA TYR A 452 0.38 -4.31 0.82
C TYR A 452 1.89 -4.48 0.83
N TYR A 453 2.47 -4.68 2.02
CA TYR A 453 3.90 -4.91 2.17
C TYR A 453 4.17 -6.35 2.62
N PRO A 454 5.02 -7.11 1.89
CA PRO A 454 5.38 -8.46 2.30
C PRO A 454 6.10 -8.45 3.64
N LYS A 455 5.83 -9.45 4.48
CA LYS A 455 6.38 -9.57 5.84
C LYS A 455 7.91 -9.72 5.80
N PRO A 456 8.69 -9.01 6.64
CA PRO A 456 10.12 -9.25 6.78
C PRO A 456 10.37 -10.65 7.37
N GLY A 457 10.77 -11.61 6.53
CA GLY A 457 11.00 -13.00 6.92
C GLY A 457 10.59 -14.03 5.86
N GLU A 458 9.79 -13.63 4.86
CA GLU A 458 9.40 -14.47 3.72
C GLU A 458 10.29 -14.29 2.48
N GLY A 459 11.47 -13.68 2.63
CA GLY A 459 12.44 -13.55 1.55
C GLY A 459 13.88 -13.45 2.04
N MET A 460 14.69 -14.43 1.62
CA MET A 460 16.15 -14.54 1.72
C MET A 460 16.74 -14.80 3.12
N ASN A 461 16.54 -16.02 3.63
CA ASN A 461 17.56 -16.63 4.50
C ASN A 461 18.68 -17.21 3.60
N GLU A 462 19.64 -16.36 3.22
CA GLU A 462 20.98 -16.85 2.90
C GLU A 462 21.75 -17.08 4.21
N THR A 463 21.56 -18.27 4.77
CA THR A 463 22.62 -18.97 5.51
C THR A 463 22.49 -20.45 5.21
N HIS A 464 23.28 -20.89 4.22
CA HIS A 464 23.48 -22.28 3.86
C HIS A 464 24.14 -23.05 5.01
N GLU A 465 23.38 -23.84 5.77
CA GLU A 465 23.96 -24.92 6.59
C GLU A 465 23.20 -26.26 6.52
N GLU A 466 22.15 -26.40 5.70
CA GLU A 466 21.40 -27.68 5.57
C GLU A 466 21.55 -28.41 4.22
N PHE A 467 22.49 -28.01 3.35
CA PHE A 467 22.78 -28.76 2.11
C PHE A 467 23.83 -29.87 2.26
N ALA A 468 24.12 -30.32 3.49
CA ALA A 468 25.02 -31.46 3.71
C ALA A 468 24.29 -32.82 3.81
N LYS A 469 22.95 -32.87 3.80
CA LYS A 469 22.21 -34.14 4.00
C LYS A 469 20.89 -34.24 3.23
N CYS A 470 20.84 -33.79 1.97
CA CYS A 470 19.78 -34.22 1.06
C CYS A 470 20.41 -34.99 -0.09
N GLY A 471 19.97 -36.23 -0.27
CA GLY A 471 20.28 -37.02 -1.47
C GLY A 471 19.86 -36.26 -2.72
N ALA A 472 20.42 -36.66 -3.87
CA ALA A 472 20.18 -36.02 -5.16
C ALA A 472 18.70 -35.65 -5.35
N LEU A 473 18.42 -34.35 -5.48
CA LEU A 473 17.10 -33.84 -5.85
C LEU A 473 16.75 -34.37 -7.25
N PRO A 474 15.51 -34.87 -7.48
CA PRO A 474 15.07 -35.31 -8.80
C PRO A 474 15.15 -34.17 -9.81
N ILE A 475 15.51 -34.49 -11.06
CA ILE A 475 15.81 -33.50 -12.11
C ILE A 475 14.47 -32.91 -12.61
N SER A 476 14.46 -31.65 -13.05
CA SER A 476 13.28 -30.95 -13.61
C SER A 476 12.52 -31.74 -14.69
N THR A 477 13.20 -32.68 -15.35
CA THR A 477 12.68 -33.56 -16.39
C THR A 477 11.72 -34.64 -15.86
N ASP A 478 11.88 -35.06 -14.60
CA ASP A 478 11.09 -36.14 -14.00
C ASP A 478 9.63 -35.74 -13.75
N ARG A 479 9.34 -34.43 -13.72
CA ARG A 479 7.99 -33.89 -13.46
C ARG A 479 7.07 -33.95 -14.66
N ILE A 480 7.63 -33.95 -15.86
CA ILE A 480 6.90 -33.75 -17.12
C ILE A 480 5.85 -34.85 -17.31
N SER A 481 6.23 -36.10 -17.04
CA SER A 481 5.37 -37.28 -17.12
C SER A 481 4.85 -37.78 -15.77
N ALA A 482 5.13 -37.05 -14.68
CA ALA A 482 4.73 -37.48 -13.35
C ALA A 482 3.34 -36.95 -12.96
N ASN A 483 2.58 -37.79 -12.26
CA ASN A 483 1.45 -37.30 -11.48
C ASN A 483 2.00 -36.55 -10.25
N ALA A 484 1.56 -35.32 -10.02
CA ALA A 484 2.04 -34.49 -8.92
C ALA A 484 1.85 -35.15 -7.54
N PHE A 485 0.73 -35.84 -7.32
CA PHE A 485 0.49 -36.55 -6.06
C PHE A 485 1.48 -37.71 -5.87
N SER A 486 1.69 -38.51 -6.92
CA SER A 486 2.67 -39.60 -6.88
C SER A 486 4.10 -39.08 -6.73
N PHE A 487 4.44 -37.98 -7.40
CA PHE A 487 5.76 -37.36 -7.35
C PHE A 487 6.11 -36.86 -5.95
N TYR A 488 5.15 -36.22 -5.27
CA TYR A 488 5.36 -35.72 -3.92
C TYR A 488 5.05 -36.76 -2.82
N GLY A 489 4.65 -37.98 -3.18
CA GLY A 489 4.28 -39.02 -2.22
C GLY A 489 3.02 -38.70 -1.41
N VAL A 490 2.09 -37.93 -1.99
CA VAL A 490 0.81 -37.55 -1.35
C VAL A 490 -0.07 -38.79 -1.20
N ASN A 491 -0.44 -39.09 0.04
CA ASN A 491 -1.48 -40.07 0.34
C ASN A 491 -2.83 -39.34 0.36
N ALA A 492 -3.53 -39.38 -0.77
CA ALA A 492 -4.78 -38.66 -0.96
C ALA A 492 -5.86 -38.96 0.12
N ILE A 493 -5.81 -40.12 0.79
CA ILE A 493 -6.77 -40.45 1.85
C ILE A 493 -6.42 -39.72 3.16
N SER A 494 -5.18 -39.81 3.64
CA SER A 494 -4.79 -39.13 4.88
C SER A 494 -4.63 -37.63 4.70
N ASP A 495 -3.91 -37.23 3.66
CA ASP A 495 -3.46 -35.85 3.51
C ASP A 495 -4.61 -34.91 3.15
N PHE A 496 -5.61 -35.40 2.41
CA PHE A 496 -6.79 -34.59 2.09
C PHE A 496 -7.73 -34.48 3.29
N VAL A 497 -7.88 -35.57 4.07
CA VAL A 497 -8.71 -35.55 5.29
C VAL A 497 -8.08 -34.63 6.34
N ASP A 498 -6.77 -34.72 6.57
CA ASP A 498 -6.05 -33.83 7.49
C ASP A 498 -6.13 -32.38 7.03
N CYS A 499 -5.95 -32.12 5.73
CA CYS A 499 -6.10 -30.79 5.16
C CYS A 499 -7.54 -30.25 5.30
N TYR A 500 -8.55 -31.09 5.09
CA TYR A 500 -9.95 -30.73 5.23
C TYR A 500 -10.29 -30.38 6.68
N ASN A 501 -9.90 -31.25 7.63
CA ASN A 501 -10.15 -31.03 9.06
C ASN A 501 -9.45 -29.75 9.55
N ASN A 502 -8.20 -29.53 9.15
CA ASN A 502 -7.48 -28.30 9.49
C ASN A 502 -8.22 -27.04 9.02
N ILE A 503 -8.80 -27.06 7.82
CA ILE A 503 -9.57 -25.93 7.27
C ILE A 503 -10.93 -25.81 7.94
N HIS A 504 -11.59 -26.95 8.23
CA HIS A 504 -12.87 -26.99 8.91
C HIS A 504 -12.79 -26.46 10.35
N ASP A 505 -11.75 -26.84 11.09
CA ASP A 505 -11.56 -26.45 12.50
C ASP A 505 -11.19 -24.97 12.66
N SER A 506 -10.72 -24.31 11.59
CA SER A 506 -10.28 -22.91 11.60
C SER A 506 -11.24 -21.94 10.90
N VAL A 507 -12.43 -22.39 10.46
CA VAL A 507 -13.42 -21.55 9.75
C VAL A 507 -13.83 -20.30 10.55
N ASP A 508 -14.04 -20.41 11.86
CA ASP A 508 -14.44 -19.28 12.70
C ASP A 508 -13.31 -18.25 12.89
N GLU A 509 -12.05 -18.72 12.98
CA GLU A 509 -10.88 -17.84 13.00
C GLU A 509 -10.70 -17.13 11.65
N PHE A 510 -10.96 -17.83 10.53
CA PHE A 510 -10.93 -17.23 9.20
C PHE A 510 -12.03 -16.21 8.97
N GLU A 511 -13.25 -16.39 9.48
CA GLU A 511 -14.29 -15.36 9.38
C GLU A 511 -13.86 -14.08 10.09
N SER A 512 -13.24 -14.20 11.27
CA SER A 512 -12.70 -13.05 12.00
C SER A 512 -11.55 -12.36 11.25
N GLU A 513 -10.61 -13.14 10.67
CA GLU A 513 -9.55 -12.59 9.84
C GLU A 513 -10.06 -11.98 8.53
N ILE A 514 -11.07 -12.58 7.90
CA ILE A 514 -11.69 -12.06 6.68
C ILE A 514 -12.46 -10.79 6.99
N GLN A 515 -13.15 -10.68 8.13
CA GLN A 515 -13.83 -9.45 8.57
C GLN A 515 -12.83 -8.34 8.94
N GLU A 516 -11.69 -8.69 9.56
CA GLU A 516 -10.60 -7.76 9.83
C GLU A 516 -9.82 -7.35 8.57
N LYS A 517 -9.64 -8.25 7.60
CA LYS A 517 -8.99 -8.00 6.31
C LYS A 517 -9.93 -7.35 5.28
N SER A 518 -11.25 -7.47 5.44
CA SER A 518 -12.28 -6.86 4.57
C SER A 518 -12.87 -5.55 5.10
N SER A 519 -12.63 -5.20 6.37
CA SER A 519 -12.98 -3.86 6.86
C SER A 519 -12.08 -2.84 6.18
N LYS A 520 -12.68 -2.07 5.26
CA LYS A 520 -12.14 -0.92 4.52
C LYS A 520 -11.73 0.26 5.43
N ASP A 521 -11.61 0.01 6.73
CA ASP A 521 -11.35 0.99 7.77
C ASP A 521 -9.85 1.14 7.99
N SER A 522 -9.41 2.40 8.13
CA SER A 522 -8.03 2.78 8.44
C SER A 522 -7.50 1.98 9.64
N PRO A 523 -6.27 1.41 9.59
CA PRO A 523 -5.62 0.81 10.75
C PRO A 523 -5.55 1.74 11.97
N MET A 524 -5.37 3.05 11.75
CA MET A 524 -5.48 4.06 12.81
C MET A 524 -6.88 4.12 13.42
N LEU A 525 -7.93 4.02 12.60
CA LEU A 525 -9.31 3.99 13.07
C LEU A 525 -9.56 2.76 13.96
N LYS A 526 -9.09 1.58 13.54
CA LYS A 526 -9.19 0.35 14.33
C LYS A 526 -8.47 0.47 15.68
N PHE A 527 -7.26 1.02 15.68
CA PHE A 527 -6.51 1.30 16.90
C PHE A 527 -7.28 2.24 17.84
N ALA A 528 -7.80 3.35 17.31
CA ALA A 528 -8.55 4.33 18.07
C ALA A 528 -9.86 3.77 18.63
N ASP A 529 -10.62 3.00 17.86
CA ASP A 529 -11.90 2.43 18.29
C ASP A 529 -11.70 1.36 19.40
N ARG A 530 -10.65 0.55 19.30
CA ARG A 530 -10.28 -0.40 20.37
C ARG A 530 -9.85 0.33 21.63
N LEU A 531 -8.99 1.34 21.50
CA LEU A 531 -8.52 2.11 22.64
C LEU A 531 -9.66 2.87 23.32
N GLN A 532 -10.58 3.44 22.55
CA GLN A 532 -11.79 4.09 23.06
C GLN A 532 -12.66 3.10 23.84
N SER A 533 -12.86 1.89 23.31
CA SER A 533 -13.64 0.84 23.96
C SER A 533 -13.06 0.44 25.31
N ILE A 534 -11.75 0.23 25.37
CA ILE A 534 -10.99 -0.06 26.60
C ILE A 534 -11.15 1.08 27.62
N CYS A 535 -10.96 2.33 27.18
CA CYS A 535 -11.07 3.50 28.07
C CYS A 535 -12.48 3.66 28.64
N ILE A 536 -13.53 3.40 27.84
CA ILE A 536 -14.93 3.43 28.29
C ILE A 536 -15.18 2.34 29.33
N GLN A 537 -14.66 1.14 29.10
CA GLN A 537 -14.78 -0.02 30.00
C GLN A 537 -13.87 0.09 31.22
N LYS A 538 -12.97 1.09 31.26
CA LYS A 538 -12.00 1.35 32.34
C LYS A 538 -11.06 0.18 32.61
N TYR A 539 -10.68 -0.56 31.57
CA TYR A 539 -9.61 -1.54 31.67
C TYR A 539 -8.25 -0.83 31.69
N GLU A 540 -7.36 -1.26 32.57
CA GLU A 540 -5.96 -0.87 32.51
C GLU A 540 -5.25 -1.68 31.42
N ILE A 541 -4.31 -1.05 30.72
CA ILE A 541 -3.52 -1.65 29.66
C ILE A 541 -2.11 -1.81 30.20
N ASP A 542 -1.67 -3.06 30.37
CA ASP A 542 -0.31 -3.37 30.79
C ASP A 542 0.59 -3.58 29.57
N THR A 543 0.03 -4.14 28.50
CA THR A 543 0.77 -4.55 27.31
C THR A 543 0.02 -4.19 26.03
N VAL A 544 0.75 -4.11 24.92
CA VAL A 544 0.12 -3.86 23.60
C VAL A 544 -0.78 -5.02 23.18
N GLU A 545 -0.54 -6.22 23.70
CA GLU A 545 -1.38 -7.42 23.54
C GLU A 545 -2.84 -7.14 23.91
N ASP A 546 -3.06 -6.40 25.00
CA ASP A 546 -4.40 -6.08 25.51
C ASP A 546 -5.20 -5.23 24.50
N ILE A 547 -4.51 -4.36 23.74
CA ILE A 547 -5.13 -3.57 22.66
C ILE A 547 -5.38 -4.43 21.43
N THR A 548 -4.46 -5.34 21.11
CA THR A 548 -4.61 -6.21 19.93
C THR A 548 -5.75 -7.23 20.05
N THR A 549 -6.13 -7.62 21.27
CA THR A 549 -7.19 -8.60 21.53
C THR A 549 -8.53 -7.97 21.93
N ALA A 550 -8.55 -6.66 22.22
CA ALA A 550 -9.75 -5.96 22.64
C ALA A 550 -10.84 -5.93 21.55
N LYS A 551 -12.07 -6.21 21.97
CA LYS A 551 -13.27 -6.07 21.13
C LYS A 551 -13.72 -4.61 21.08
N THR A 552 -14.08 -4.13 19.89
CA THR A 552 -14.67 -2.80 19.72
C THR A 552 -16.13 -2.79 20.18
N LEU A 553 -16.52 -1.78 20.96
CA LEU A 553 -17.91 -1.55 21.31
C LEU A 553 -18.74 -1.11 20.08
N PRO A 554 -20.01 -1.53 19.97
CA PRO A 554 -20.91 -1.03 18.93
C PRO A 554 -21.11 0.48 19.04
N THR A 555 -21.15 1.18 17.89
CA THR A 555 -21.26 2.65 17.81
C THR A 555 -22.44 3.22 18.60
N HIS A 556 -23.62 2.57 18.53
CA HIS A 556 -24.81 3.03 19.28
C HIS A 556 -24.60 3.04 20.80
N GLN A 557 -23.87 2.05 21.35
CA GLN A 557 -23.58 2.01 22.78
C GLN A 557 -22.60 3.13 23.18
N VAL A 558 -21.64 3.41 22.31
CA VAL A 558 -20.67 4.49 22.50
C VAL A 558 -21.39 5.85 22.52
N ASP A 559 -22.32 6.06 21.58
CA ASP A 559 -23.11 7.30 21.49
C ASP A 559 -23.98 7.51 22.73
N GLU A 560 -24.70 6.48 23.19
CA GLU A 560 -25.52 6.53 24.42
C GLU A 560 -24.68 6.90 25.65
N ILE A 561 -23.44 6.39 25.74
CA ILE A 561 -22.52 6.72 26.84
C ILE A 561 -22.12 8.20 26.78
N PHE A 562 -21.79 8.71 25.59
CA PHE A 562 -21.38 10.10 25.43
C PHE A 562 -22.49 11.11 25.68
N ASP A 563 -23.75 10.74 25.44
CA ASP A 563 -24.92 11.57 25.74
C ASP A 563 -25.09 11.78 27.25
N ILE A 564 -24.73 10.78 28.06
CA ILE A 564 -24.82 10.84 29.53
C ILE A 564 -23.61 11.55 30.14
N PHE A 565 -22.46 11.56 29.45
CA PHE A 565 -21.24 12.11 30.01
C PHE A 565 -21.24 13.66 30.00
N ASN A 566 -20.97 14.25 31.17
CA ASN A 566 -20.63 15.65 31.27
C ASN A 566 -19.18 15.91 30.82
N THR A 567 -18.82 17.18 30.63
CA THR A 567 -17.47 17.57 30.18
C THR A 567 -16.36 17.03 31.08
N SER A 568 -16.57 16.96 32.41
CA SER A 568 -15.57 16.39 33.33
C SER A 568 -15.29 14.91 33.06
N LYS A 569 -16.33 14.08 32.91
CA LYS A 569 -16.19 12.65 32.56
C LYS A 569 -15.54 12.46 31.18
N ARG A 570 -15.88 13.33 30.21
CA ARG A 570 -15.29 13.30 28.86
C ARG A 570 -13.80 13.65 28.89
N CYS A 571 -13.41 14.64 29.69
CA CYS A 571 -12.00 14.95 29.93
C CYS A 571 -11.25 13.78 30.60
N GLN A 572 -11.85 13.14 31.61
CA GLN A 572 -11.26 11.96 32.27
C GLN A 572 -11.04 10.79 31.29
N LEU A 573 -12.01 10.53 30.41
CA LEU A 573 -11.87 9.53 29.36
C LEU A 573 -10.71 9.90 28.41
N LEU A 574 -10.64 11.17 28.00
CA LEU A 574 -9.60 11.66 27.10
C LEU A 574 -8.21 11.56 27.74
N THR A 575 -8.08 11.76 29.06
CA THR A 575 -6.84 11.57 29.80
C THR A 575 -6.29 10.15 29.59
N SER A 576 -7.11 9.13 29.84
CA SER A 576 -6.70 7.72 29.63
C SER A 576 -6.38 7.44 28.17
N PHE A 577 -7.22 7.93 27.25
CA PHE A 577 -7.00 7.74 25.82
C PHE A 577 -5.68 8.35 25.36
N ALA A 578 -5.40 9.61 25.72
CA ALA A 578 -4.19 10.32 25.32
C ALA A 578 -2.92 9.63 25.85
N LYS A 579 -2.94 9.24 27.13
CA LYS A 579 -1.85 8.47 27.75
C LYS A 579 -1.56 7.20 26.96
N TYR A 580 -2.57 6.35 26.77
CA TYR A 580 -2.38 5.05 26.12
C TYR A 580 -2.08 5.16 24.63
N PHE A 581 -2.62 6.18 23.95
CA PHE A 581 -2.29 6.47 22.56
C PHE A 581 -0.78 6.68 22.41
N HIS A 582 -0.19 7.61 23.15
CA HIS A 582 1.25 7.87 23.04
C HIS A 582 2.10 6.69 23.53
N GLN A 583 1.68 6.01 24.60
CA GLN A 583 2.37 4.84 25.14
C GLN A 583 2.44 3.66 24.16
N PHE A 584 1.35 3.34 23.45
CA PHE A 584 1.27 2.08 22.71
C PHE A 584 1.25 2.23 21.18
N ILE A 585 1.10 3.43 20.61
CA ILE A 585 0.95 3.58 19.16
C ILE A 585 2.10 2.96 18.34
N HIS A 586 3.36 3.18 18.71
CA HIS A 586 4.51 2.61 18.00
C HIS A 586 4.54 1.09 18.14
N GLN A 587 4.34 0.57 19.36
CA GLN A 587 4.33 -0.86 19.63
C GLN A 587 3.19 -1.57 18.90
N TYR A 588 2.00 -0.95 18.84
CA TYR A 588 0.84 -1.50 18.16
C TYR A 588 1.10 -1.67 16.67
N PHE A 589 1.60 -0.62 16.03
CA PHE A 589 1.92 -0.67 14.60
C PHE A 589 3.17 -1.49 14.29
N ASN A 590 4.11 -1.69 15.21
CA ASN A 590 5.22 -2.64 14.98
C ASN A 590 4.83 -4.10 15.20
N LYS A 591 3.83 -4.37 16.06
CA LYS A 591 3.38 -5.73 16.40
C LYS A 591 2.39 -6.29 15.39
N ILE A 592 1.42 -5.47 14.96
CA ILE A 592 0.60 -5.83 13.81
C ILE A 592 1.58 -5.80 12.65
N GLU A 593 1.94 -6.98 12.13
CA GLU A 593 2.78 -7.09 10.95
C GLU A 593 2.03 -6.36 9.82
N ASN A 594 2.30 -5.06 9.65
CA ASN A 594 1.49 -4.16 8.82
C ASN A 594 1.76 -4.45 7.35
N ALA A 595 1.20 -5.56 6.91
CA ALA A 595 1.14 -5.93 5.52
C ALA A 595 0.04 -5.17 4.79
N PHE A 596 -0.68 -4.25 5.45
CA PHE A 596 -1.79 -3.48 4.87
C PHE A 596 -1.77 -2.04 5.35
N GLN A 597 -1.93 -1.11 4.42
CA GLN A 597 -2.26 0.28 4.70
C GLN A 597 -3.07 0.89 3.56
N VAL A 598 -3.73 1.99 3.85
CA VAL A 598 -4.46 2.82 2.89
C VAL A 598 -3.72 4.14 2.73
N LYS A 599 -3.28 4.43 1.51
CA LYS A 599 -2.76 5.75 1.13
C LYS A 599 -3.90 6.58 0.56
N THR A 600 -4.26 7.64 1.26
CA THR A 600 -5.17 8.66 0.73
C THR A 600 -4.34 9.71 0.02
N THR A 601 -4.69 9.96 -1.24
CA THR A 601 -3.92 10.82 -2.13
C THR A 601 -4.82 11.89 -2.72
N PHE A 602 -4.28 13.08 -2.86
CA PHE A 602 -4.99 14.21 -3.44
C PHE A 602 -4.32 14.64 -4.75
N CYS A 603 -5.06 14.53 -5.85
CA CYS A 603 -4.62 14.91 -7.19
C CYS A 603 -5.43 16.10 -7.72
N ALA A 604 -4.74 17.10 -8.28
CA ALA A 604 -5.32 18.31 -8.85
C ALA A 604 -6.09 18.07 -10.16
N THR A 605 -5.63 17.16 -11.02
CA THR A 605 -6.28 16.88 -12.31
C THR A 605 -7.23 15.69 -12.23
N LEU A 606 -6.81 14.61 -11.58
CA LEU A 606 -7.60 13.37 -11.51
C LEU A 606 -8.99 13.56 -10.88
N LYS A 607 -9.16 14.53 -9.96
CA LYS A 607 -10.46 14.87 -9.37
C LYS A 607 -11.53 15.31 -10.39
N ALA A 608 -11.11 15.80 -11.56
CA ALA A 608 -12.03 16.28 -12.60
C ALA A 608 -12.60 15.14 -13.46
N PHE A 609 -11.98 13.95 -13.42
CA PHE A 609 -12.44 12.79 -14.18
C PHE A 609 -13.68 12.18 -13.54
N LYS A 610 -14.62 11.73 -14.37
CA LYS A 610 -15.85 11.12 -13.88
C LYS A 610 -15.55 9.76 -13.24
N GLN A 611 -16.14 9.53 -12.07
CA GLN A 611 -15.95 8.31 -11.30
C GLN A 611 -17.12 7.35 -11.58
N ASN A 612 -16.90 6.33 -12.42
CA ASN A 612 -17.89 5.27 -12.67
C ASN A 612 -17.24 3.99 -13.21
N CYS A 613 -17.24 2.92 -12.41
CA CYS A 613 -16.65 1.64 -12.82
C CYS A 613 -17.40 0.93 -13.95
N ALA A 614 -18.70 1.20 -14.13
CA ALA A 614 -19.48 0.54 -15.17
C ALA A 614 -19.11 0.98 -16.59
N THR A 615 -18.56 2.19 -16.73
CA THR A 615 -18.26 2.81 -18.03
C THR A 615 -16.81 3.29 -18.12
N GLU A 616 -15.89 2.65 -17.37
CA GLU A 616 -14.47 3.03 -17.35
C GLU A 616 -13.87 2.98 -18.76
N ASN A 617 -13.26 4.08 -19.20
CA ASN A 617 -12.49 4.16 -20.44
C ASN A 617 -11.04 4.61 -20.21
N VAL A 618 -10.68 5.01 -18.98
CA VAL A 618 -9.31 5.32 -18.55
C VAL A 618 -8.96 4.49 -17.32
N LYS A 619 -7.88 3.73 -17.40
CA LYS A 619 -7.28 3.01 -16.27
C LYS A 619 -6.23 3.87 -15.61
N VAL A 620 -6.34 4.05 -14.30
CA VAL A 620 -5.37 4.80 -13.52
C VAL A 620 -4.42 3.84 -12.79
N PHE A 621 -3.13 4.17 -12.80
CA PHE A 621 -2.07 3.40 -12.16
C PHE A 621 -1.29 4.30 -11.20
N SER A 622 -0.97 3.80 -10.00
CA SER A 622 0.02 4.42 -9.11
C SER A 622 1.38 3.77 -9.35
N LEU A 623 2.37 4.58 -9.69
CA LEU A 623 3.76 4.15 -9.87
C LEU A 623 4.46 4.01 -8.51
N PRO A 624 5.57 3.24 -8.44
CA PRO A 624 6.38 3.09 -7.22
C PRO A 624 6.91 4.38 -6.59
N ASN A 625 7.12 5.42 -7.41
CA ASN A 625 7.52 6.76 -6.94
C ASN A 625 6.33 7.62 -6.48
N GLY A 626 5.11 7.06 -6.47
CA GLY A 626 3.89 7.75 -6.04
C GLY A 626 3.19 8.58 -7.13
N LYS A 627 3.71 8.61 -8.37
CA LYS A 627 3.10 9.31 -9.52
C LYS A 627 1.92 8.53 -10.08
N PHE A 628 0.89 9.23 -10.55
CA PHE A 628 -0.34 8.67 -11.12
C PHE A 628 -0.31 8.76 -12.64
N LEU A 629 -0.72 7.67 -13.29
CA LEU A 629 -0.77 7.51 -14.74
C LEU A 629 -2.18 7.13 -15.17
N GLY A 630 -2.84 7.93 -16.00
CA GLY A 630 -4.10 7.55 -16.64
C GLY A 630 -3.84 7.08 -18.07
N VAL A 631 -4.28 5.88 -18.41
CA VAL A 631 -4.08 5.25 -19.73
C VAL A 631 -5.42 4.83 -20.31
N THR A 632 -5.67 5.12 -21.58
CA THR A 632 -6.91 4.72 -22.25
C THR A 632 -7.07 3.20 -22.31
N ALA A 633 -8.19 2.68 -21.82
CA ALA A 633 -8.50 1.25 -21.79
C ALA A 633 -9.03 0.72 -23.14
N LYS A 634 -9.59 1.63 -23.93
CA LYS A 634 -10.13 1.43 -25.29
C LYS A 634 -9.79 2.66 -26.14
N ASN A 635 -10.10 2.61 -27.44
CA ASN A 635 -10.09 3.84 -28.24
C ASN A 635 -11.14 4.80 -27.68
N VAL A 636 -10.81 6.08 -27.60
CA VAL A 636 -11.70 7.14 -27.09
C VAL A 636 -11.95 8.10 -28.23
N ASP A 637 -13.21 8.25 -28.63
CA ASP A 637 -13.59 9.11 -29.74
C ASP A 637 -13.67 10.58 -29.29
N ALA A 638 -13.46 11.52 -30.22
CA ALA A 638 -13.64 12.94 -29.95
C ALA A 638 -15.06 13.23 -29.39
N GLY A 639 -15.12 13.98 -28.29
CA GLY A 639 -16.34 14.30 -27.55
C GLY A 639 -16.76 13.26 -26.50
N GLU A 640 -16.06 12.13 -26.38
CA GLU A 640 -16.33 11.15 -25.31
C GLU A 640 -15.80 11.67 -23.95
N GLU A 641 -16.56 11.43 -22.87
CA GLU A 641 -16.18 11.79 -21.50
C GLU A 641 -15.16 10.78 -20.95
N PHE A 642 -14.10 11.25 -20.32
CA PHE A 642 -13.16 10.37 -19.62
C PHE A 642 -13.72 9.93 -18.28
N VAL A 643 -13.82 8.61 -18.14
CA VAL A 643 -14.37 7.93 -16.98
C VAL A 643 -13.31 7.00 -16.42
N VAL A 644 -13.03 7.16 -15.14
CA VAL A 644 -12.16 6.29 -14.35
C VAL A 644 -13.02 5.48 -13.37
N CYS A 645 -12.60 4.26 -13.06
CA CYS A 645 -13.22 3.51 -11.99
C CYS A 645 -12.73 4.03 -10.62
N PRO A 646 -13.63 4.38 -9.68
CA PRO A 646 -13.26 4.74 -8.31
C PRO A 646 -12.65 3.60 -7.49
N ASP A 647 -12.67 2.36 -7.99
CA ASP A 647 -12.11 1.23 -7.24
C ASP A 647 -10.61 1.42 -7.03
N PHE A 648 -10.25 1.29 -5.75
CA PHE A 648 -8.93 1.33 -5.16
C PHE A 648 -7.80 1.00 -6.13
N LEU A 649 -6.90 1.96 -6.30
CA LEU A 649 -5.69 1.78 -7.08
C LEU A 649 -4.83 0.72 -6.41
N ARG A 650 -4.88 -0.53 -6.90
CA ARG A 650 -3.99 -1.59 -6.42
C ARG A 650 -2.57 -1.22 -6.83
N HIS A 651 -1.70 -1.01 -5.83
CA HIS A 651 -0.27 -0.95 -6.08
C HIS A 651 0.19 -2.31 -6.61
N ARG A 652 0.82 -2.32 -7.80
CA ARG A 652 1.63 -3.46 -8.22
C ARG A 652 3.05 -3.20 -7.74
N ASP A 653 3.58 -4.17 -7.02
CA ASP A 653 4.87 -4.12 -6.37
C ASP A 653 6.03 -3.91 -7.37
N GLN A 654 7.13 -3.35 -6.87
CA GLN A 654 8.31 -2.89 -7.61
C GLN A 654 9.04 -3.95 -8.46
N ASN A 655 8.76 -5.24 -8.28
CA ASN A 655 9.42 -6.32 -9.01
C ASN A 655 8.73 -6.71 -10.34
N LEU A 656 7.59 -6.09 -10.69
CA LEU A 656 6.80 -6.46 -11.89
C LEU A 656 7.06 -5.57 -13.13
N LEU A 657 7.84 -4.49 -13.01
CA LEU A 657 8.16 -3.61 -14.13
C LEU A 657 9.20 -4.18 -15.09
N LEU A 658 10.03 -5.13 -14.64
CA LEU A 658 10.93 -5.90 -15.50
C LEU A 658 10.26 -7.15 -16.11
N ASP A 659 9.18 -7.65 -15.48
CA ASP A 659 8.38 -8.79 -15.97
C ASP A 659 7.11 -8.37 -16.73
N LEU A 660 6.90 -7.08 -17.00
CA LEU A 660 5.75 -6.59 -17.77
C LEU A 660 5.77 -7.06 -19.24
N ALA A 661 6.88 -7.65 -19.71
CA ALA A 661 6.97 -8.37 -20.97
C ALA A 661 6.55 -9.86 -20.89
N GLN A 662 6.41 -10.44 -19.69
CA GLN A 662 6.06 -11.86 -19.48
C GLN A 662 4.84 -12.09 -18.57
N CYS A 663 4.32 -11.06 -17.88
CA CYS A 663 3.20 -11.15 -16.92
C CYS A 663 1.86 -10.57 -17.43
N LYS A 664 1.54 -10.68 -18.72
CA LYS A 664 0.15 -10.47 -19.20
C LYS A 664 -0.81 -11.61 -18.74
N ASP A 665 -0.28 -12.70 -18.20
CA ASP A 665 -1.04 -13.95 -18.00
C ASP A 665 -1.60 -14.21 -16.59
N LEU A 666 -1.62 -13.25 -15.65
CA LEU A 666 -2.09 -13.50 -14.27
C LEU A 666 -3.10 -12.51 -13.69
N ASN A 667 -3.75 -11.68 -14.51
CA ASN A 667 -4.97 -10.99 -14.07
C ASN A 667 -6.18 -11.91 -14.22
N CYS A 668 -6.33 -12.86 -13.30
CA CYS A 668 -7.67 -13.23 -12.87
C CYS A 668 -8.19 -12.04 -12.06
N SER A 669 -9.03 -11.22 -12.69
CA SER A 669 -9.85 -10.25 -11.98
C SER A 669 -10.62 -11.00 -10.88
N SER A 670 -10.27 -10.74 -9.63
CA SER A 670 -11.12 -11.11 -8.49
C SER A 670 -12.35 -10.21 -8.36
N ASN A 671 -12.63 -9.37 -9.36
CA ASN A 671 -13.95 -8.77 -9.54
C ASN A 671 -14.82 -9.71 -10.38
N ILE A 672 -15.08 -10.91 -9.85
CA ILE A 672 -16.37 -11.53 -10.14
C ILE A 672 -17.34 -10.71 -9.29
N ASN A 673 -18.15 -9.90 -9.97
CA ASN A 673 -19.39 -9.36 -9.43
C ASN A 673 -19.97 -10.37 -8.44
N ARG A 674 -20.24 -9.94 -7.20
CA ARG A 674 -21.05 -10.72 -6.24
C ARG A 674 -22.08 -11.53 -7.00
N GLU A 675 -21.89 -12.85 -6.98
CA GLU A 675 -22.72 -13.84 -7.64
C GLU A 675 -24.20 -13.54 -7.37
N LYS A 676 -24.84 -12.91 -8.36
CA LYS A 676 -26.30 -12.87 -8.50
C LYS A 676 -26.75 -13.45 -9.83
N SER A 677 -25.86 -14.10 -10.58
CA SER A 677 -26.17 -14.68 -11.88
C SER A 677 -25.58 -16.07 -12.05
N SER A 678 -26.06 -17.04 -11.26
CA SER A 678 -26.16 -18.47 -11.64
C SER A 678 -26.57 -19.42 -10.49
N LEU A 679 -26.78 -18.94 -9.25
CA LEU A 679 -27.31 -19.78 -8.15
C LEU A 679 -28.85 -19.92 -8.21
N GLU A 680 -29.36 -20.65 -9.20
CA GLU A 680 -30.77 -21.10 -9.21
C GLU A 680 -31.05 -22.20 -8.16
N LYS A 681 -30.04 -22.64 -7.39
CA LYS A 681 -30.21 -23.39 -6.14
C LYS A 681 -29.46 -22.65 -5.04
N GLN A 682 -30.15 -22.28 -3.96
CA GLN A 682 -29.50 -21.73 -2.76
C GLN A 682 -28.51 -22.77 -2.21
N ALA A 683 -27.22 -22.54 -2.43
CA ALA A 683 -26.16 -23.33 -1.81
C ALA A 683 -26.25 -23.19 -0.28
N SER A 684 -25.94 -24.25 0.47
CA SER A 684 -26.04 -24.18 1.93
C SER A 684 -25.07 -23.11 2.47
N PRO A 685 -25.44 -22.38 3.54
CA PRO A 685 -24.54 -21.42 4.19
C PRO A 685 -23.21 -22.05 4.62
N GLU A 686 -23.22 -23.34 4.93
CA GLU A 686 -22.05 -24.12 5.30
C GLU A 686 -21.13 -24.38 4.10
N PHE A 687 -21.67 -24.72 2.93
CA PHE A 687 -20.89 -24.85 1.71
C PHE A 687 -20.21 -23.53 1.33
N LEU A 688 -20.93 -22.41 1.41
CA LEU A 688 -20.38 -21.09 1.08
C LEU A 688 -19.25 -20.68 2.03
N ARG A 689 -19.37 -21.01 3.32
CA ARG A 689 -18.33 -20.79 4.33
C ARG A 689 -17.07 -21.58 4.02
N HIS A 690 -17.19 -22.90 3.82
CA HIS A 690 -16.06 -23.76 3.54
C HIS A 690 -15.40 -23.42 2.19
N ASN A 691 -16.20 -23.14 1.15
CA ASN A 691 -15.68 -22.71 -0.15
C ASN A 691 -14.84 -21.42 -0.03
N SER A 692 -15.31 -20.46 0.78
CA SER A 692 -14.58 -19.21 1.02
C SER A 692 -13.27 -19.44 1.78
N ALA A 693 -13.26 -20.33 2.79
CA ALA A 693 -12.07 -20.69 3.55
C ALA A 693 -11.00 -21.37 2.66
N PHE A 694 -11.42 -22.33 1.81
CA PHE A 694 -10.51 -22.96 0.85
C PHE A 694 -9.91 -21.95 -0.13
N ILE A 695 -10.73 -21.06 -0.70
CA ILE A 695 -10.25 -20.03 -1.65
C ILE A 695 -9.25 -19.10 -0.96
N PHE A 696 -9.52 -18.69 0.27
CA PHE A 696 -8.62 -17.84 1.06
C PHE A 696 -7.26 -18.51 1.29
N GLU A 697 -7.26 -19.75 1.76
CA GLU A 697 -6.02 -20.49 2.06
C GLU A 697 -5.21 -20.78 0.79
N ILE A 698 -5.89 -21.11 -0.30
CA ILE A 698 -5.26 -21.28 -1.62
C ILE A 698 -4.57 -19.98 -2.04
N ASN A 699 -5.24 -18.83 -1.93
CA ASN A 699 -4.68 -17.55 -2.33
C ASN A 699 -3.48 -17.12 -1.46
N ASN A 700 -3.52 -17.40 -0.16
CA ASN A 700 -2.41 -17.14 0.74
C ASN A 700 -1.17 -17.95 0.35
N LYS A 701 -1.33 -19.28 0.18
CA LYS A 701 -0.20 -20.14 -0.19
C LYS A 701 0.31 -19.90 -1.61
N ILE A 702 -0.56 -19.54 -2.57
CA ILE A 702 -0.13 -19.14 -3.92
C ILE A 702 0.73 -17.88 -3.87
N SER A 703 0.38 -16.92 -3.02
CA SER A 703 1.14 -15.67 -2.89
C SER A 703 2.55 -15.94 -2.40
N ALA A 704 2.69 -16.82 -1.40
CA ALA A 704 4.00 -17.31 -0.95
C ALA A 704 4.75 -18.09 -2.06
N TRP A 705 4.04 -18.94 -2.82
CA TRP A 705 4.65 -19.75 -3.88
C TRP A 705 5.16 -18.91 -5.05
N LYS A 706 4.47 -17.81 -5.38
CA LYS A 706 4.95 -16.86 -6.39
C LYS A 706 6.28 -16.23 -6.01
N GLN A 707 6.57 -16.09 -4.72
CA GLN A 707 7.83 -15.53 -4.20
C GLN A 707 8.94 -16.59 -4.11
N SER A 708 8.60 -17.85 -3.86
CA SER A 708 9.55 -18.97 -3.76
C SER A 708 9.14 -20.15 -4.64
N ARG A 709 9.22 -19.97 -5.96
CA ARG A 709 8.74 -20.97 -6.93
C ARG A 709 9.46 -22.31 -6.89
N GLN A 710 10.65 -22.38 -6.31
CA GLN A 710 11.46 -23.60 -6.21
C GLN A 710 11.23 -24.37 -4.89
N ASP A 711 10.45 -23.83 -3.95
CA ASP A 711 10.18 -24.48 -2.67
C ASP A 711 9.28 -25.72 -2.85
N VAL A 712 9.89 -26.90 -2.74
CA VAL A 712 9.24 -28.20 -2.89
C VAL A 712 8.17 -28.44 -1.82
N LYS A 713 8.38 -27.96 -0.58
CA LYS A 713 7.43 -28.14 0.52
C LYS A 713 6.17 -27.31 0.27
N LEU A 714 6.33 -26.11 -0.26
CA LEU A 714 5.22 -25.24 -0.61
C LEU A 714 4.44 -25.76 -1.82
N GLN A 715 5.13 -26.31 -2.83
CA GLN A 715 4.49 -26.99 -3.97
C GLN A 715 3.69 -28.22 -3.54
N LEU A 716 4.24 -29.05 -2.63
CA LEU A 716 3.55 -30.19 -2.03
C LEU A 716 2.28 -29.74 -1.29
N ASN A 717 2.41 -28.75 -0.41
CA ASN A 717 1.28 -28.21 0.36
C ASN A 717 0.16 -27.65 -0.52
N LEU A 718 0.53 -26.94 -1.60
CA LEU A 718 -0.43 -26.44 -2.59
C LEU A 718 -1.08 -27.57 -3.38
N SER A 719 -0.32 -28.62 -3.72
CA SER A 719 -0.86 -29.79 -4.40
C SER A 719 -1.92 -30.47 -3.54
N ILE A 720 -1.62 -30.73 -2.25
CA ILE A 720 -2.59 -31.26 -1.29
C ILE A 720 -3.80 -30.33 -1.21
N LEU A 721 -3.60 -29.03 -1.02
CA LEU A 721 -4.69 -28.08 -0.84
C LEU A 721 -5.63 -27.98 -2.06
N TYR A 722 -5.08 -27.94 -3.27
CA TYR A 722 -5.88 -27.99 -4.50
C TYR A 722 -6.59 -29.33 -4.69
N GLY A 723 -5.93 -30.44 -4.32
CA GLY A 723 -6.54 -31.77 -4.35
C GLY A 723 -7.72 -31.89 -3.38
N THR A 724 -7.55 -31.43 -2.14
CA THR A 724 -8.60 -31.36 -1.12
C THR A 724 -9.74 -30.46 -1.57
N TYR A 725 -9.45 -29.27 -2.12
CA TYR A 725 -10.47 -28.35 -2.60
C TYR A 725 -11.29 -28.94 -3.76
N ASN A 726 -10.63 -29.57 -4.73
CA ASN A 726 -11.34 -30.23 -5.84
C ASN A 726 -12.15 -31.45 -5.36
N SER A 727 -11.68 -32.17 -4.34
CA SER A 727 -12.43 -33.27 -3.70
C SER A 727 -13.67 -32.74 -2.97
N PHE A 728 -13.53 -31.63 -2.22
CA PHE A 728 -14.64 -30.91 -1.61
C PHE A 728 -15.67 -30.47 -2.66
N LEU A 729 -15.24 -29.82 -3.74
CA LEU A 729 -16.14 -29.45 -4.83
C LEU A 729 -16.81 -30.67 -5.48
N ALA A 730 -16.12 -31.79 -5.64
CA ALA A 730 -16.71 -33.00 -6.20
C ALA A 730 -17.79 -33.63 -5.29
N LEU A 731 -17.68 -33.47 -3.97
CA LEU A 731 -18.67 -33.95 -3.00
C LEU A 731 -19.91 -33.07 -2.91
N HIS A 732 -19.76 -31.76 -3.15
CA HIS A 732 -20.82 -30.77 -2.93
C HIS A 732 -21.43 -30.19 -4.20
N CYS A 733 -20.73 -30.26 -5.33
CA CYS A 733 -21.18 -29.75 -6.62
C CYS A 733 -21.36 -30.89 -7.62
N ALA A 734 -22.42 -30.79 -8.43
CA ALA A 734 -22.61 -31.69 -9.54
C ALA A 734 -21.42 -31.61 -10.51
N GLU A 735 -21.18 -32.68 -11.27
CA GLU A 735 -20.06 -32.76 -12.21
C GLU A 735 -20.10 -31.67 -13.31
N LYS A 736 -21.30 -31.13 -13.57
CA LYS A 736 -21.58 -30.07 -14.54
C LYS A 736 -21.55 -28.65 -13.94
N ASP A 737 -21.25 -28.51 -12.66
CA ASP A 737 -21.27 -27.23 -11.96
C ASP A 737 -20.05 -26.37 -12.34
N GLU A 738 -20.30 -25.09 -12.66
CA GLU A 738 -19.27 -24.14 -13.07
C GLU A 738 -18.19 -23.93 -12.00
N ILE A 739 -18.55 -24.02 -10.70
CA ILE A 739 -17.60 -23.88 -9.59
C ILE A 739 -16.61 -25.04 -9.59
N ARG A 740 -17.11 -26.27 -9.78
CA ARG A 740 -16.28 -27.48 -9.87
C ARG A 740 -15.35 -27.43 -11.08
N LEU A 741 -15.86 -27.00 -12.22
CA LEU A 741 -15.07 -26.75 -13.42
C LEU A 741 -13.93 -25.75 -13.16
N MET A 742 -14.25 -24.63 -12.52
CA MET A 742 -13.24 -23.62 -12.22
C MET A 742 -12.19 -24.09 -11.23
N GLY A 743 -12.55 -24.95 -10.27
CA GLY A 743 -11.59 -25.62 -9.38
C GLY A 743 -10.56 -26.46 -10.15
N VAL A 744 -11.02 -27.25 -11.12
CA VAL A 744 -10.17 -28.11 -11.95
C VAL A 744 -9.24 -27.28 -12.83
N LEU A 745 -9.74 -26.19 -13.42
CA LEU A 745 -8.93 -25.30 -14.25
C LEU A 745 -7.84 -24.57 -13.46
N LYS A 746 -8.14 -24.11 -12.24
CA LYS A 746 -7.15 -23.49 -11.35
C LYS A 746 -6.04 -24.48 -10.97
N PHE A 747 -6.40 -25.72 -10.64
CA PHE A 747 -5.42 -26.75 -10.33
C PHE A 747 -4.56 -27.12 -11.55
N SER A 748 -5.19 -27.25 -12.72
CA SER A 748 -4.50 -27.56 -13.97
C SER A 748 -3.50 -26.47 -14.38
N MET A 749 -3.86 -25.19 -14.17
CA MET A 749 -2.92 -24.07 -14.34
C MET A 749 -1.74 -24.18 -13.38
N PHE A 750 -1.99 -24.45 -12.09
CA PHE A 750 -0.93 -24.63 -11.10
C PHE A 750 0.02 -25.80 -11.46
N LEU A 751 -0.52 -26.94 -11.89
CA LEU A 751 0.24 -28.10 -12.34
C LEU A 751 1.11 -27.76 -13.55
N ALA A 752 0.52 -27.13 -14.57
CA ALA A 752 1.24 -26.68 -15.75
C ALA A 752 2.38 -25.74 -15.35
N MET A 753 2.16 -24.77 -14.46
CA MET A 753 3.21 -23.83 -14.02
C MET A 753 4.38 -24.49 -13.26
N ASN A 754 4.19 -25.67 -12.67
CA ASN A 754 5.23 -26.40 -11.93
C ASN A 754 5.88 -27.53 -12.74
N GLY A 755 5.56 -27.62 -14.04
CA GLY A 755 6.14 -28.60 -14.96
C GLY A 755 5.45 -29.97 -14.97
N PHE A 756 4.31 -30.15 -14.30
CA PHE A 756 3.51 -31.39 -14.34
C PHE A 756 2.59 -31.42 -15.56
N LEU A 757 3.20 -31.41 -16.75
CA LEU A 757 2.50 -31.20 -18.01
C LEU A 757 1.53 -32.34 -18.34
N GLN A 758 1.91 -33.60 -18.10
CA GLN A 758 1.02 -34.75 -18.33
C GLN A 758 -0.21 -34.68 -17.41
N HIS A 759 -0.02 -34.48 -16.09
CA HIS A 759 -1.12 -34.38 -15.14
C HIS A 759 -2.08 -33.22 -15.46
N ALA A 760 -1.54 -32.06 -15.89
CA ALA A 760 -2.36 -30.94 -16.35
C ALA A 760 -3.12 -31.27 -17.65
N SER A 761 -2.50 -32.03 -18.56
CA SER A 761 -3.12 -32.47 -19.82
C SER A 761 -4.25 -33.45 -19.58
N ASP A 762 -4.07 -34.40 -18.66
CA ASP A 762 -5.09 -35.39 -18.28
C ASP A 762 -6.34 -34.71 -17.71
N ASN A 763 -6.17 -33.66 -16.89
CA ASN A 763 -7.29 -32.87 -16.39
C ASN A 763 -8.06 -32.15 -17.51
N ILE A 764 -7.35 -31.62 -18.51
CA ILE A 764 -7.97 -30.96 -19.67
C ILE A 764 -8.67 -31.98 -20.58
N LEU A 765 -8.11 -33.18 -20.75
CA LEU A 765 -8.77 -34.25 -21.50
C LEU A 765 -10.07 -34.67 -20.81
N ASN A 766 -10.02 -34.98 -19.50
CA ASN A 766 -11.20 -35.35 -18.72
C ASN A 766 -12.28 -34.27 -18.79
N LEU A 767 -11.88 -32.99 -18.76
CA LEU A 767 -12.80 -31.88 -18.97
C LEU A 767 -13.47 -31.94 -20.35
N VAL A 768 -12.70 -32.14 -21.41
CA VAL A 768 -13.26 -32.22 -22.77
C VAL A 768 -14.15 -33.44 -22.96
N GLU A 769 -13.79 -34.59 -22.39
CA GLU A 769 -14.63 -35.79 -22.41
C GLU A 769 -15.97 -35.54 -21.73
N LEU A 770 -15.98 -34.86 -20.57
CA LEU A 770 -17.21 -34.46 -19.88
C LEU A 770 -18.04 -33.48 -20.72
N ILE A 771 -17.42 -32.50 -21.36
CA ILE A 771 -18.11 -31.54 -22.23
C ILE A 771 -18.76 -32.28 -23.42
N GLU A 772 -18.07 -33.25 -24.02
CA GLU A 772 -18.55 -34.00 -25.18
C GLU A 772 -19.63 -35.03 -24.83
N LEU A 773 -19.48 -35.78 -23.73
CA LEU A 773 -20.43 -36.81 -23.31
C LEU A 773 -21.81 -36.22 -22.93
N ASP A 774 -21.80 -35.06 -22.29
CA ASP A 774 -23.00 -34.46 -21.72
C ASP A 774 -23.56 -33.27 -22.52
N ASP A 775 -22.99 -33.02 -23.70
CA ASP A 775 -23.27 -31.87 -24.57
C ASP A 775 -23.34 -30.54 -23.80
N ILE A 776 -22.33 -30.31 -22.95
CA ILE A 776 -22.30 -29.14 -22.06
C ILE A 776 -21.99 -27.90 -22.89
N TYR A 777 -22.78 -26.84 -22.64
CA TYR A 777 -22.65 -25.55 -23.28
C TYR A 777 -22.29 -24.49 -22.24
N PHE A 778 -21.17 -23.79 -22.41
CA PHE A 778 -20.81 -22.70 -21.49
C PHE A 778 -21.58 -21.44 -21.86
N LYS A 779 -22.50 -21.02 -20.99
CA LYS A 779 -23.24 -19.76 -21.14
C LYS A 779 -22.32 -18.55 -21.01
N ASP A 780 -21.29 -18.65 -20.16
CA ASP A 780 -20.28 -17.62 -19.97
C ASP A 780 -19.05 -17.86 -20.88
N VAL A 781 -18.79 -16.88 -21.74
CA VAL A 781 -17.63 -16.86 -22.66
C VAL A 781 -16.30 -16.85 -21.89
N GLN A 782 -16.27 -16.35 -20.65
CA GLN A 782 -15.07 -16.34 -19.81
C GLN A 782 -14.57 -17.75 -19.48
N ILE A 783 -15.45 -18.75 -19.42
CA ILE A 783 -15.06 -20.13 -19.16
C ILE A 783 -14.19 -20.66 -20.31
N TYR A 784 -14.57 -20.41 -21.57
CA TYR A 784 -13.75 -20.74 -22.74
C TYR A 784 -12.35 -20.09 -22.65
N SER A 785 -12.30 -18.81 -22.28
CA SER A 785 -11.04 -18.08 -22.09
C SER A 785 -10.13 -18.75 -21.05
N GLN A 786 -10.67 -19.21 -19.92
CA GLN A 786 -9.89 -19.89 -18.88
C GLN A 786 -9.36 -21.25 -19.36
N VAL A 787 -10.18 -22.05 -20.05
CA VAL A 787 -9.75 -23.34 -20.60
C VAL A 787 -8.60 -23.13 -21.59
N PHE A 788 -8.72 -22.17 -22.50
CA PHE A 788 -7.68 -21.90 -23.48
C PHE A 788 -6.38 -21.34 -22.88
N ARG A 789 -6.45 -20.59 -21.78
CA ARG A 789 -5.25 -20.16 -21.04
C ARG A 789 -4.46 -21.34 -20.47
N VAL A 790 -5.16 -22.33 -19.90
CA VAL A 790 -4.49 -23.55 -19.40
C VAL A 790 -3.85 -24.32 -20.54
N ILE A 791 -4.58 -24.52 -21.65
CA ILE A 791 -4.07 -25.16 -22.87
C ILE A 791 -2.83 -24.43 -23.38
N LYS A 792 -2.88 -23.10 -23.51
CA LYS A 792 -1.74 -22.28 -23.92
C LYS A 792 -0.53 -22.53 -23.03
N ARG A 793 -0.71 -22.51 -21.71
CA ARG A 793 0.38 -22.68 -20.76
C ARG A 793 1.03 -24.07 -20.86
N ILE A 794 0.24 -25.12 -21.04
CA ILE A 794 0.73 -26.49 -21.25
C ILE A 794 1.54 -26.57 -22.56
N MET A 795 0.98 -26.02 -23.65
CA MET A 795 1.58 -26.10 -24.98
C MET A 795 2.88 -25.30 -25.10
N GLU A 796 2.92 -24.10 -24.53
CA GLU A 796 4.13 -23.25 -24.55
C GLU A 796 5.25 -23.88 -23.74
N GLN A 797 4.96 -24.38 -22.53
CA GLN A 797 5.98 -25.06 -21.74
C GLN A 797 6.48 -26.35 -22.38
N TYR A 798 5.61 -27.10 -23.06
CA TYR A 798 6.05 -28.26 -23.84
C TYR A 798 7.02 -27.84 -24.95
N ILE A 799 6.67 -26.81 -25.73
CA ILE A 799 7.49 -26.32 -26.84
C ILE A 799 8.85 -25.82 -26.35
N ASP A 800 8.89 -25.18 -25.18
CA ASP A 800 10.14 -24.69 -24.58
C ASP A 800 11.11 -25.83 -24.22
N ILE A 801 10.59 -26.97 -23.75
CA ILE A 801 11.42 -28.08 -23.23
C ILE A 801 11.58 -29.26 -24.22
N MET A 802 10.77 -29.35 -25.27
CA MET A 802 10.75 -30.51 -26.18
C MET A 802 12.07 -30.72 -26.95
N ILE A 803 12.86 -29.65 -27.14
CA ILE A 803 14.18 -29.73 -27.78
C ILE A 803 15.20 -30.29 -26.78
N ASP A 804 15.12 -29.89 -25.51
CA ASP A 804 16.12 -30.19 -24.49
C ASP A 804 15.88 -31.57 -23.82
N CYS A 805 14.72 -32.21 -24.06
CA CYS A 805 14.32 -33.49 -23.47
C CYS A 805 13.68 -34.42 -24.52
N PRO A 806 14.47 -35.14 -25.33
CA PRO A 806 13.96 -35.98 -26.42
C PRO A 806 13.17 -37.21 -25.96
N ASP A 807 13.30 -37.61 -24.68
CA ASP A 807 12.57 -38.74 -24.08
C ASP A 807 11.11 -38.42 -23.76
N VAL A 808 10.70 -37.16 -23.88
CA VAL A 808 9.34 -36.71 -23.62
C VAL A 808 8.47 -36.97 -24.86
N GLY A 809 7.71 -38.06 -24.82
CA GLY A 809 6.82 -38.48 -25.91
C GLY A 809 5.76 -37.42 -26.30
N PRO A 810 5.34 -37.37 -27.58
CA PRO A 810 4.41 -36.34 -28.07
C PRO A 810 2.93 -36.67 -27.80
N GLU A 811 2.64 -37.60 -26.91
CA GLU A 811 1.28 -38.15 -26.72
C GLU A 811 0.34 -37.15 -26.06
N TYR A 812 0.74 -36.56 -24.94
CA TYR A 812 -0.06 -35.55 -24.24
C TYR A 812 -0.16 -34.18 -24.96
N PRO A 813 0.84 -33.62 -25.66
CA PRO A 813 0.62 -32.40 -26.45
C PRO A 813 -0.29 -32.63 -27.66
N LYS A 814 -0.28 -33.84 -28.26
CA LYS A 814 -1.26 -34.21 -29.31
C LYS A 814 -2.67 -34.25 -28.75
N MET A 815 -2.83 -34.83 -27.56
CA MET A 815 -4.09 -34.88 -26.82
C MET A 815 -4.60 -33.46 -26.53
N VAL A 816 -3.76 -32.57 -26.00
CA VAL A 816 -4.11 -31.17 -25.72
C VAL A 816 -4.48 -30.40 -26.99
N ILE A 817 -3.80 -30.65 -28.12
CA ILE A 817 -4.19 -30.08 -29.42
C ILE A 817 -5.58 -30.58 -29.86
N ALA A 818 -5.85 -31.87 -29.73
CA ALA A 818 -7.15 -32.44 -30.08
C ALA A 818 -8.25 -31.83 -29.20
N SER A 819 -8.01 -31.74 -27.89
CA SER A 819 -8.90 -31.05 -26.92
C SER A 819 -9.15 -29.60 -27.31
N CYS A 820 -8.09 -28.86 -27.68
CA CYS A 820 -8.20 -27.47 -28.16
C CYS A 820 -9.08 -27.35 -29.40
N SER A 821 -8.92 -28.26 -30.38
CA SER A 821 -9.74 -28.28 -31.59
C SER A 821 -11.22 -28.55 -31.30
N LEU A 822 -11.53 -29.41 -30.33
CA LEU A 822 -12.91 -29.71 -29.93
C LEU A 822 -13.57 -28.50 -29.26
N ILE A 823 -12.85 -27.84 -28.35
CA ILE A 823 -13.33 -26.63 -27.68
C ILE A 823 -13.52 -25.47 -28.68
N LEU A 824 -12.60 -25.31 -29.65
CA LEU A 824 -12.73 -24.31 -30.72
C LEU A 824 -13.97 -24.56 -31.59
N LYS A 825 -14.28 -25.82 -31.91
CA LYS A 825 -15.48 -26.17 -32.67
C LYS A 825 -16.76 -25.80 -31.91
N ARG A 826 -16.79 -25.99 -30.59
CA ARG A 826 -17.92 -25.57 -29.74
C ARG A 826 -18.03 -24.05 -29.64
N LEU A 827 -16.91 -23.34 -29.45
CA LEU A 827 -16.90 -21.88 -29.45
C LEU A 827 -17.38 -21.31 -30.79
N GLN A 828 -17.01 -21.95 -31.92
CA GLN A 828 -17.50 -21.59 -33.24
C GLN A 828 -19.03 -21.70 -33.34
N LEU A 829 -19.60 -22.83 -32.91
CA LEU A 829 -21.06 -23.02 -32.87
C LEU A 829 -21.74 -21.96 -31.98
N HIS A 830 -21.06 -21.48 -30.93
CA HIS A 830 -21.55 -20.40 -30.06
C HIS A 830 -21.56 -19.05 -30.73
N THR A 831 -20.49 -18.72 -31.45
CA THR A 831 -20.40 -17.51 -32.25
C THR A 831 -21.43 -17.51 -33.39
N GLU A 832 -21.72 -18.68 -33.98
CA GLU A 832 -22.71 -18.84 -35.05
C GLU A 832 -24.17 -18.76 -34.54
N ALA A 833 -24.44 -19.24 -33.32
CA ALA A 833 -25.77 -19.22 -32.70
C ALA A 833 -26.16 -17.87 -32.08
N LEU A 834 -25.19 -17.07 -31.65
CA LEU A 834 -25.37 -15.74 -31.05
C LEU A 834 -24.85 -14.66 -32.01
N ILE A 835 -25.72 -14.22 -32.92
CA ILE A 835 -25.46 -13.04 -33.77
C ILE A 835 -25.09 -11.86 -32.84
N ASP A 836 -23.91 -11.27 -33.03
CA ASP A 836 -23.35 -10.09 -32.32
C ASP A 836 -22.61 -10.29 -30.97
N ASN A 837 -22.00 -11.45 -30.68
CA ASN A 837 -21.04 -11.57 -29.56
C ASN A 837 -19.58 -11.33 -30.00
N GLU A 838 -19.12 -10.06 -29.98
CA GLU A 838 -17.76 -9.65 -30.35
C GLU A 838 -16.66 -10.35 -29.52
N GLU A 839 -16.91 -10.62 -28.23
CA GLU A 839 -15.93 -11.25 -27.34
C GLU A 839 -15.69 -12.72 -27.72
N ALA A 840 -16.76 -13.47 -27.98
CA ALA A 840 -16.66 -14.86 -28.44
C ALA A 840 -15.94 -14.97 -29.80
N SER A 841 -16.21 -14.03 -30.72
CA SER A 841 -15.57 -13.96 -32.05
C SER A 841 -14.07 -13.63 -31.95
N SER A 842 -13.70 -12.69 -31.07
CA SER A 842 -12.30 -12.35 -30.79
C SER A 842 -11.55 -13.55 -30.20
N LEU A 843 -12.13 -14.24 -29.22
CA LEU A 843 -11.53 -15.42 -28.59
C LEU A 843 -11.36 -16.57 -29.60
N TYR A 844 -12.36 -16.81 -30.45
CA TYR A 844 -12.27 -17.83 -31.49
C TYR A 844 -11.12 -17.54 -32.46
N THR A 845 -11.00 -16.29 -32.91
CA THR A 845 -9.93 -15.86 -33.84
C THR A 845 -8.55 -15.99 -33.21
N GLU A 846 -8.39 -15.53 -31.96
CA GLU A 846 -7.14 -15.59 -31.22
C GLU A 846 -6.69 -17.06 -31.04
N TYR A 847 -7.55 -17.92 -30.48
CA TYR A 847 -7.16 -19.28 -30.16
C TYR A 847 -7.11 -20.22 -31.37
N SER A 848 -7.84 -19.93 -32.45
CA SER A 848 -7.62 -20.60 -33.74
C SER A 848 -6.22 -20.34 -34.29
N THR A 849 -5.71 -19.11 -34.12
CA THR A 849 -4.35 -18.73 -34.52
C THR A 849 -3.31 -19.48 -33.69
N TYR A 850 -3.48 -19.52 -32.36
CA TYR A 850 -2.59 -20.29 -31.49
C TYR A 850 -2.61 -21.79 -31.78
N HIS A 851 -3.79 -22.38 -31.97
CA HIS A 851 -3.94 -23.78 -32.32
C HIS A 851 -3.20 -24.13 -33.62
N TYR A 852 -3.34 -23.30 -34.66
CA TYR A 852 -2.60 -23.48 -35.93
C TYR A 852 -1.08 -23.39 -35.71
N LYS A 853 -0.62 -22.41 -34.93
CA LYS A 853 0.80 -22.25 -34.58
C LYS A 853 1.35 -23.48 -33.88
N TRP A 854 0.70 -23.95 -32.81
CA TRP A 854 1.17 -25.11 -32.05
C TRP A 854 1.17 -26.39 -32.88
N LYS A 855 0.11 -26.62 -33.67
CA LYS A 855 0.03 -27.77 -34.59
C LYS A 855 1.18 -27.75 -35.61
N THR A 856 1.51 -26.59 -36.15
CA THR A 856 2.60 -26.41 -37.12
C THR A 856 3.96 -26.70 -36.48
N VAL A 857 4.21 -26.13 -35.30
CA VAL A 857 5.47 -26.34 -34.55
C VAL A 857 5.66 -27.81 -34.21
N LEU A 858 4.64 -28.46 -33.66
CA LEU A 858 4.70 -29.89 -33.28
C LEU A 858 4.83 -30.81 -34.49
N SER A 859 4.10 -30.55 -35.57
CA SER A 859 4.21 -31.36 -36.80
C SER A 859 5.61 -31.21 -37.41
N SER A 860 6.17 -30.00 -37.41
CA SER A 860 7.52 -29.72 -37.92
C SER A 860 8.57 -30.45 -37.08
N TYR A 861 8.44 -30.41 -35.74
CA TYR A 861 9.33 -31.15 -34.85
C TYR A 861 9.22 -32.67 -35.08
N LEU A 862 8.00 -33.22 -35.14
CA LEU A 862 7.74 -34.65 -35.33
C LEU A 862 8.16 -35.21 -36.70
N GLN A 863 8.16 -34.38 -37.74
CA GLN A 863 8.63 -34.73 -39.07
C GLN A 863 10.13 -34.48 -39.28
N MET A 864 10.78 -33.79 -38.34
CA MET A 864 12.20 -33.47 -38.41
C MET A 864 13.07 -34.74 -38.39
N PRO A 865 14.06 -34.88 -39.29
CA PRO A 865 14.99 -36.01 -39.29
C PRO A 865 15.78 -36.10 -37.97
N PRO A 866 16.07 -37.31 -37.45
CA PRO A 866 16.80 -37.49 -36.20
C PRO A 866 18.14 -36.76 -36.15
N GLY A 867 18.87 -36.72 -37.28
CA GLY A 867 20.14 -36.00 -37.38
C GLY A 867 20.01 -34.48 -37.22
N LEU A 868 18.91 -33.88 -37.69
CA LEU A 868 18.65 -32.44 -37.54
C LEU A 868 18.16 -32.12 -36.12
N ARG A 869 17.41 -33.03 -35.48
CA ARG A 869 17.05 -32.90 -34.06
C ARG A 869 18.28 -32.92 -33.17
N ASN A 870 19.19 -33.87 -33.39
CA ASN A 870 20.45 -33.98 -32.65
C ASN A 870 21.33 -32.73 -32.84
N TYR A 871 21.36 -32.17 -34.06
CA TYR A 871 22.08 -30.92 -34.32
C TYR A 871 21.51 -29.73 -33.51
N LEU A 872 20.18 -29.63 -33.37
CA LEU A 872 19.55 -28.58 -32.56
C LEU A 872 19.91 -28.71 -31.07
N THR A 873 19.99 -29.92 -30.54
CA THR A 873 20.44 -30.18 -29.16
C THR A 873 21.92 -29.89 -28.96
N ASP A 874 22.77 -30.28 -29.91
CA ASP A 874 24.23 -30.07 -29.82
C ASP A 874 24.62 -28.60 -30.03
N SER A 875 23.88 -27.83 -30.83
CA SER A 875 24.16 -26.40 -31.08
C SER A 875 23.98 -25.47 -29.87
N LYS A 876 23.43 -25.97 -28.75
CA LYS A 876 23.26 -25.24 -27.50
C LYS A 876 24.35 -25.53 -26.45
N LYS A 877 25.21 -26.54 -26.66
CA LYS A 877 26.41 -26.78 -25.84
C LYS A 877 27.59 -26.01 -26.40
#